data_AF-Q5ZSQ3-F1
#
_entry.id   AF-Q5ZSQ3-F1
#
_cell.length_a   1.000
_cell.length_b   1.000
_cell.length_c   1.000
_cell.angle_alpha   90.00
_cell.angle_beta   90.00
_cell.angle_gamma   90.00
#
_symmetry.space_group_name_H-M   'P 1'
#
loop_
_entity.id
_entity.type
_entity.pdbx_description
1 polymer ?
#
loop_
_entity_poly.entity_id
_entity_poly.type
_entity_poly.pdbx_seq_one_letter_code
_entity_poly.pdbx_strand_id
1 'polypeptide(L)'
;MSIMGRIKMSVNEEQFGSLYSDERDKPLLSPTAQKKFEEYQNKLANLSKIIRENEGNEVSPWQEWENGLRQIYKEMIYDAFDALGVEMPKDMEVHFAGSLAKAQATEYSDLDAFVIVKNDEDIKKVKPVFDALNNLCQRIFTASNQIYPDPIGINPSRLIGTPDDLFGMLKDGMVADVEATAMSILTSKPVLPRYELGEELRDKIKQEPSFSNMVSAKKFYNKAIKDFTAPKEGAEVVSVKTHIMRPIDFMLMGLREEFNLYSEDGAHLSAPGTIRLLREKNLLPEEQIARIESVYNQAMSKRFELHAEHKKEHDEMPYSDAKAMLDEVAKIRELGVQRVTRIENLENAKKLWDNANSMLEKGNISGYLKAANELHKFMKEKNLKEDDLRPELSDKTISPKGYAILQSLWGAASDYSRAAATLTESTVEPGLVSAVNKMSAFFMDCKLSPNERATPDPDFKVGKSKILVGIMQFIKDVADPTSKIWMHNTKALMNHKIAAIQKLERSNNVNDETLESVLSSKGENLSEYLSYKYATKDEGREHRYTASTENFKNVKEKYQQMRGDALKTEILADFKDKLAEATDEQSLKQIVAELKSKDEYRILAKGQGLTTQLLGLKTSSVSSFEKMVEETRESIKSQERQTIKIK
;
A
#
# COMPACT_ATOMS: atom_id res chain seq x y z
N MET A 1 -73.07 63.48 24.61
CA MET A 1 -72.35 64.37 23.66
C MET A 1 -70.88 63.99 23.67
N SER A 2 -70.34 63.68 22.48
CA SER A 2 -68.92 63.52 22.08
C SER A 2 -68.07 62.47 22.81
N ILE A 3 -68.10 61.19 22.42
CA ILE A 3 -67.26 60.52 21.39
C ILE A 3 -65.75 60.58 21.69
N MET A 4 -65.29 59.63 22.51
CA MET A 4 -63.89 59.16 22.52
C MET A 4 -63.64 58.37 21.23
N GLY A 5 -62.97 59.00 20.27
CA GLY A 5 -62.50 58.35 19.04
C GLY A 5 -61.40 57.33 19.34
N ARG A 6 -61.71 56.05 19.17
CA ARG A 6 -60.73 54.96 19.06
C ARG A 6 -59.92 55.14 17.78
N ILE A 7 -58.64 55.45 17.91
CA ILE A 7 -57.65 55.24 16.85
C ILE A 7 -57.45 53.73 16.74
N LYS A 8 -58.19 53.07 15.85
CA LYS A 8 -57.81 51.76 15.32
C LYS A 8 -56.73 52.01 14.27
N MET A 9 -55.47 51.85 14.63
CA MET A 9 -54.42 51.64 13.65
C MET A 9 -54.70 50.30 12.95
N SER A 10 -55.18 50.35 11.71
CA SER A 10 -55.20 49.20 10.81
C SER A 10 -53.75 48.90 10.40
N VAL A 11 -53.11 47.94 11.07
CA VAL A 11 -51.84 47.39 10.62
C VAL A 11 -52.16 46.55 9.38
N ASN A 12 -51.61 46.94 8.23
CA ASN A 12 -51.84 46.26 6.95
C ASN A 12 -51.15 44.88 7.01
N GLU A 13 -51.92 43.78 6.98
CA GLU A 13 -51.38 42.41 7.13
C GLU A 13 -50.30 42.07 6.08
N GLU A 14 -50.30 42.76 4.93
CA GLU A 14 -49.28 42.64 3.88
C GLU A 14 -47.86 43.03 4.33
N GLN A 15 -47.70 43.74 5.45
CA GLN A 15 -46.38 44.12 5.96
C GLN A 15 -45.68 42.99 6.72
N PHE A 16 -46.42 42.00 7.24
CA PHE A 16 -45.83 40.90 8.00
C PHE A 16 -45.28 39.79 7.10
N GLY A 17 -44.14 39.22 7.49
CA GLY A 17 -43.55 38.05 6.87
C GLY A 17 -44.19 36.74 7.31
N SER A 18 -44.12 35.73 6.44
CA SER A 18 -44.32 34.33 6.83
C SER A 18 -43.09 33.81 7.59
N LEU A 19 -43.20 32.63 8.22
CA LEU A 19 -42.10 31.98 8.94
C LEU A 19 -40.84 31.80 8.08
N TYR A 20 -41.01 31.62 6.77
CA TYR A 20 -39.96 31.34 5.80
C TYR A 20 -39.57 32.56 4.93
N SER A 21 -40.06 33.75 5.30
CA SER A 21 -39.71 34.97 4.59
C SER A 21 -38.27 35.41 4.91
N ASP A 22 -37.57 35.93 3.90
CA ASP A 22 -36.26 36.55 4.07
C ASP A 22 -36.37 37.73 5.06
N GLU A 23 -35.55 37.72 6.11
CA GLU A 23 -35.58 38.74 7.16
C GLU A 23 -35.20 40.14 6.67
N ARG A 24 -34.46 40.23 5.56
CA ARG A 24 -34.07 41.50 4.93
C ARG A 24 -35.26 42.18 4.26
N ASP A 25 -36.18 41.38 3.72
CA ASP A 25 -37.40 41.86 3.07
C ASP A 25 -38.56 42.00 4.05
N LYS A 26 -38.64 41.08 5.02
CA LYS A 26 -39.70 40.99 6.02
C LYS A 26 -39.10 40.87 7.43
N PRO A 27 -38.70 42.01 8.05
CA PRO A 27 -38.11 41.99 9.39
C PRO A 27 -39.07 41.50 10.47
N LEU A 28 -40.36 41.80 10.33
CA LEU A 28 -41.41 41.41 11.30
C LEU A 28 -42.20 40.21 10.79
N LEU A 29 -42.29 39.16 11.61
CA LEU A 29 -43.13 37.99 11.37
C LEU A 29 -44.59 38.27 11.75
N SER A 30 -45.53 37.59 11.09
CA SER A 30 -46.92 37.57 11.54
C SER A 30 -47.03 36.92 12.92
N PRO A 31 -48.08 37.21 13.73
CA PRO A 31 -48.22 36.63 15.07
C PRO A 31 -48.13 35.09 15.09
N THR A 32 -48.70 34.42 14.07
CA THR A 32 -48.63 32.97 13.93
C THR A 32 -47.21 32.49 13.62
N ALA A 33 -46.52 33.17 12.70
CA ALA A 33 -45.14 32.85 12.33
C ALA A 33 -44.17 33.11 13.49
N GLN A 34 -44.37 34.20 14.24
CA GLN A 34 -43.58 34.55 15.41
C GLN A 34 -43.66 33.48 16.49
N LYS A 35 -44.87 32.97 16.79
CA LYS A 35 -45.06 31.89 17.77
C LYS A 35 -44.29 30.61 17.37
N LYS A 36 -44.32 30.24 16.09
CA LYS A 36 -43.60 29.05 15.60
C LYS A 36 -42.08 29.27 15.56
N PHE A 37 -41.63 30.48 15.23
CA PHE A 37 -40.22 30.87 15.33
C PHE A 37 -39.70 30.75 16.78
N GLU A 38 -40.45 31.28 17.75
CA GLU A 38 -40.12 31.16 19.19
C GLU A 38 -40.13 29.70 19.67
N GLU A 39 -40.99 28.85 19.11
CA GLU A 39 -40.99 27.41 19.41
C GLU A 39 -39.65 26.76 19.06
N TYR A 40 -39.08 27.05 17.88
CA TYR A 40 -37.77 26.54 17.48
C TYR A 40 -36.63 27.12 18.34
N GLN A 41 -36.68 28.41 18.67
CA GLN A 41 -35.71 29.01 19.58
C GLN A 41 -35.74 28.33 20.97
N ASN A 42 -36.95 28.05 21.48
CA ASN A 42 -37.12 27.36 22.76
C ASN A 42 -36.60 25.92 22.71
N LYS A 43 -36.75 25.20 21.58
CA LYS A 43 -36.17 23.85 21.42
C LYS A 43 -34.64 23.88 21.49
N LEU A 44 -33.98 24.83 20.82
CA LEU A 44 -32.52 25.01 20.89
C LEU A 44 -32.04 25.40 22.30
N ALA A 45 -32.75 26.32 22.95
CA ALA A 45 -32.45 26.73 24.32
C ALA A 45 -32.63 25.57 25.33
N ASN A 46 -33.69 24.77 25.17
CA ASN A 46 -33.93 23.58 26.00
C ASN A 46 -32.86 22.51 25.77
N LEU A 47 -32.41 22.29 24.54
CA LEU A 47 -31.31 21.36 24.25
C LEU A 47 -30.02 21.78 24.97
N SER A 48 -29.66 23.06 24.86
CA SER A 48 -28.49 23.63 25.56
C SER A 48 -28.61 23.48 27.09
N LYS A 49 -29.83 23.63 27.62
CA LYS A 49 -30.13 23.43 29.04
C LYS A 49 -29.98 21.96 29.46
N ILE A 50 -30.52 21.02 28.68
CA ILE A 50 -30.43 19.57 28.93
C ILE A 50 -28.96 19.13 28.97
N ILE A 51 -28.11 19.65 28.08
CA ILE A 51 -26.68 19.33 28.04
C ILE A 51 -26.00 19.76 29.35
N ARG A 52 -26.31 20.96 29.85
CA ARG A 52 -25.74 21.49 31.11
C ARG A 52 -26.28 20.76 32.35
N GLU A 53 -27.54 20.35 32.33
CA GLU A 53 -28.17 19.61 33.45
C GLU A 53 -27.69 18.15 33.54
N ASN A 54 -27.21 17.57 32.44
CA ASN A 54 -26.67 16.21 32.38
C ASN A 54 -25.14 16.18 32.29
N GLU A 55 -24.45 17.18 32.84
CA GLU A 55 -22.99 17.19 32.91
C GLU A 55 -22.46 15.94 33.64
N GLY A 56 -21.53 15.22 33.02
CA GLY A 56 -20.98 13.96 33.54
C GLY A 56 -21.70 12.69 33.10
N ASN A 57 -22.72 12.78 32.23
CA ASN A 57 -23.32 11.61 31.60
C ASN A 57 -22.32 10.92 30.64
N GLU A 58 -22.56 9.64 30.31
CA GLU A 58 -21.69 8.87 29.41
C GLU A 58 -21.67 9.44 27.97
N VAL A 59 -22.76 10.11 27.58
CA VAL A 59 -22.86 10.79 26.29
C VAL A 59 -22.26 12.19 26.42
N SER A 60 -21.28 12.50 25.58
CA SER A 60 -20.61 13.79 25.59
C SER A 60 -21.54 14.94 25.15
N PRO A 61 -21.30 16.19 25.61
CA PRO A 61 -22.11 17.36 25.27
C PRO A 61 -22.35 17.57 23.77
N TRP A 62 -21.32 17.36 22.94
CA TRP A 62 -21.39 17.53 21.49
C TRP A 62 -22.11 16.40 20.76
N GLN A 63 -22.11 15.17 21.30
CA GLN A 63 -22.94 14.08 20.79
C GLN A 63 -24.42 14.32 21.11
N GLU A 64 -24.72 14.80 22.31
CA GLU A 64 -26.08 15.15 22.72
C GLU A 64 -26.61 16.35 21.90
N TRP A 65 -25.78 17.38 21.70
CA TRP A 65 -26.11 18.52 20.83
C TRP A 65 -26.46 18.08 19.42
N GLU A 66 -25.61 17.25 18.80
CA GLU A 66 -25.84 16.80 17.45
C GLU A 66 -27.10 15.92 17.32
N ASN A 67 -27.35 15.04 18.30
CA ASN A 67 -28.54 14.22 18.31
C ASN A 67 -29.82 15.06 18.43
N GLY A 68 -29.84 16.01 19.37
CA GLY A 68 -30.95 16.92 19.57
C GLY A 68 -31.18 17.83 18.35
N LEU A 69 -30.12 18.43 17.82
CA LEU A 69 -30.20 19.30 16.64
C LEU A 69 -30.67 18.54 15.40
N ARG A 70 -30.28 17.28 15.22
CA ARG A 70 -30.81 16.43 14.13
C ARG A 70 -32.33 16.28 14.22
N GLN A 71 -32.88 16.04 15.42
CA GLN A 71 -34.34 15.92 15.56
C GLN A 71 -35.05 17.25 15.32
N ILE A 72 -34.50 18.36 15.82
CA ILE A 72 -35.04 19.70 15.59
C ILE A 72 -35.03 20.03 14.10
N TYR A 73 -33.93 19.77 13.39
CA TYR A 73 -33.82 20.05 11.96
C TYR A 73 -34.74 19.15 11.13
N LYS A 74 -34.92 17.88 11.50
CA LYS A 74 -35.93 17.00 10.87
C LYS A 74 -37.33 17.56 11.03
N GLU A 75 -37.69 18.04 12.22
CA GLU A 75 -38.98 18.68 12.49
C GLU A 75 -39.16 19.94 11.63
N MET A 76 -38.14 20.81 11.55
CA MET A 76 -38.15 21.98 10.68
C MET A 76 -38.39 21.59 9.22
N ILE A 77 -37.73 20.53 8.74
CA ILE A 77 -37.92 20.02 7.37
C ILE A 77 -39.38 19.62 7.15
N TYR A 78 -39.95 18.76 8.00
CA TYR A 78 -41.34 18.31 7.84
C TYR A 78 -42.32 19.49 7.88
N ASP A 79 -42.16 20.41 8.82
CA ASP A 79 -43.01 21.60 8.95
C ASP A 79 -42.90 22.53 7.73
N ALA A 80 -41.75 22.59 7.07
CA ALA A 80 -41.56 23.35 5.83
C ALA A 80 -42.26 22.70 4.63
N PHE A 81 -42.15 21.38 4.47
CA PHE A 81 -42.89 20.66 3.44
C PHE A 81 -44.41 20.82 3.61
N ASP A 82 -44.91 20.68 4.84
CA ASP A 82 -46.33 20.85 5.16
C ASP A 82 -46.81 22.28 4.90
N ALA A 83 -46.05 23.29 5.35
CA ALA A 83 -46.44 24.69 5.20
C ALA A 83 -46.43 25.19 3.74
N LEU A 84 -45.57 24.64 2.88
CA LEU A 84 -45.52 24.98 1.46
C LEU A 84 -46.43 24.08 0.60
N GLY A 85 -47.12 23.10 1.20
CA GLY A 85 -47.99 22.18 0.47
C GLY A 85 -47.25 21.28 -0.53
N VAL A 86 -45.99 20.94 -0.23
CA VAL A 86 -45.13 20.11 -1.07
C VAL A 86 -45.02 18.73 -0.42
N GLU A 87 -45.37 17.67 -1.15
CA GLU A 87 -45.12 16.30 -0.66
C GLU A 87 -43.63 15.95 -0.76
N MET A 88 -43.02 15.55 0.36
CA MET A 88 -41.61 15.12 0.43
C MET A 88 -41.38 13.86 -0.43
N PRO A 89 -40.51 13.89 -1.46
CA PRO A 89 -40.22 12.71 -2.25
C PRO A 89 -39.66 11.56 -1.40
N LYS A 90 -40.06 10.31 -1.72
CA LYS A 90 -39.64 9.11 -0.98
C LYS A 90 -38.15 8.79 -1.13
N ASP A 91 -37.58 9.17 -2.28
CA ASP A 91 -36.19 8.90 -2.64
C ASP A 91 -35.32 10.15 -2.46
N MET A 92 -35.75 11.12 -1.64
CA MET A 92 -34.96 12.31 -1.27
C MET A 92 -34.14 12.03 -0.02
N GLU A 93 -32.86 12.35 -0.06
CA GLU A 93 -31.94 12.28 1.08
C GLU A 93 -31.53 13.68 1.53
N VAL A 94 -31.37 13.84 2.84
CA VAL A 94 -30.77 15.03 3.45
C VAL A 94 -29.55 14.55 4.23
N HIS A 95 -28.40 15.18 3.99
CA HIS A 95 -27.15 14.81 4.61
C HIS A 95 -26.57 15.99 5.39
N PHE A 96 -26.17 15.75 6.63
CA PHE A 96 -25.28 16.67 7.33
C PHE A 96 -23.85 16.50 6.81
N ALA A 97 -23.07 17.57 6.83
CA ALA A 97 -21.64 17.57 6.57
C ALA A 97 -20.89 18.24 7.74
N GLY A 98 -19.61 18.57 7.54
CA GLY A 98 -18.84 19.37 8.50
C GLY A 98 -18.68 18.72 9.87
N SER A 99 -18.78 19.55 10.91
CA SER A 99 -18.66 19.11 12.32
C SER A 99 -19.91 18.37 12.80
N LEU A 100 -21.07 18.65 12.19
CA LEU A 100 -22.34 18.03 12.57
C LEU A 100 -22.38 16.57 12.13
N ALA A 101 -21.94 16.24 10.91
CA ALA A 101 -21.82 14.85 10.46
C ALA A 101 -20.89 13.99 11.34
N LYS A 102 -19.84 14.62 11.90
CA LYS A 102 -18.84 13.98 12.78
C LYS A 102 -19.29 13.95 14.25
N ALA A 103 -20.49 14.43 14.57
CA ALA A 103 -20.99 14.60 15.93
C ALA A 103 -19.99 15.33 16.83
N GLN A 104 -19.45 16.46 16.35
CA GLN A 104 -18.48 17.30 17.06
C GLN A 104 -18.73 18.81 16.84
N ALA A 105 -19.96 19.16 16.45
CA ALA A 105 -20.42 20.54 16.38
C ALA A 105 -20.65 21.08 17.80
N THR A 106 -20.39 22.36 18.00
CA THR A 106 -20.76 23.09 19.22
C THR A 106 -22.14 23.75 19.04
N GLU A 107 -22.67 24.33 20.11
CA GLU A 107 -23.92 25.12 20.12
C GLU A 107 -23.93 26.26 19.07
N TYR A 108 -22.75 26.72 18.64
CA TYR A 108 -22.53 27.89 17.77
C TYR A 108 -21.82 27.54 16.46
N SER A 109 -21.69 26.26 16.13
CA SER A 109 -21.21 25.81 14.82
C SER A 109 -22.27 26.02 13.73
N ASP A 110 -21.80 26.12 12.49
CA ASP A 110 -22.62 26.19 11.28
C ASP A 110 -23.48 24.92 11.09
N LEU A 111 -24.59 25.08 10.36
CA LEU A 111 -25.43 23.96 9.93
C LEU A 111 -25.09 23.62 8.47
N ASP A 112 -24.13 22.73 8.30
CA ASP A 112 -23.75 22.21 6.99
C ASP A 112 -24.68 21.07 6.57
N ALA A 113 -25.57 21.32 5.60
CA ALA A 113 -26.46 20.30 5.06
C ALA A 113 -26.58 20.38 3.53
N PHE A 114 -26.85 19.24 2.87
CA PHE A 114 -27.14 19.18 1.44
C PHE A 114 -28.19 18.12 1.13
N VAL A 115 -28.73 18.15 -0.09
CA VAL A 115 -29.87 17.33 -0.50
C VAL A 115 -29.50 16.51 -1.73
N ILE A 116 -29.84 15.23 -1.72
CA ILE A 116 -29.71 14.36 -2.89
C ILE A 116 -31.12 13.91 -3.28
N VAL A 117 -31.47 14.05 -4.56
CA VAL A 117 -32.74 13.56 -5.11
C VAL A 117 -32.46 12.51 -6.16
N LYS A 118 -33.45 11.67 -6.47
CA LYS A 118 -33.29 10.64 -7.49
C LYS A 118 -33.50 11.14 -8.91
N ASN A 119 -34.42 12.08 -9.10
CA ASN A 119 -34.79 12.61 -10.41
C ASN A 119 -34.62 14.13 -10.45
N ASP A 120 -34.16 14.66 -11.58
CA ASP A 120 -34.00 16.11 -11.78
C ASP A 120 -35.30 16.89 -11.60
N GLU A 121 -36.44 16.27 -11.91
CA GLU A 121 -37.77 16.84 -11.73
C GLU A 121 -38.07 17.18 -10.26
N ASP A 122 -37.52 16.40 -9.32
CA ASP A 122 -37.70 16.61 -7.89
C ASP A 122 -36.96 17.88 -7.42
N ILE A 123 -35.88 18.30 -8.10
CA ILE A 123 -35.12 19.51 -7.74
C ILE A 123 -36.03 20.74 -7.75
N LYS A 124 -36.82 20.92 -8.81
CA LYS A 124 -37.73 22.08 -8.95
C LYS A 124 -38.83 22.10 -7.90
N LYS A 125 -39.25 20.92 -7.44
CA LYS A 125 -40.29 20.74 -6.41
C LYS A 125 -39.74 21.00 -5.01
N VAL A 126 -38.54 20.50 -4.73
CA VAL A 126 -37.96 20.46 -3.39
C VAL A 126 -37.13 21.69 -3.06
N LYS A 127 -36.42 22.27 -4.04
CA LYS A 127 -35.57 23.45 -3.83
C LYS A 127 -36.27 24.63 -3.15
N PRO A 128 -37.51 25.02 -3.52
CA PRO A 128 -38.22 26.10 -2.84
C PRO A 128 -38.43 25.87 -1.34
N VAL A 129 -38.57 24.61 -0.91
CA VAL A 129 -38.70 24.23 0.51
C VAL A 129 -37.38 24.47 1.25
N PHE A 130 -36.25 24.13 0.63
CA PHE A 130 -34.94 24.37 1.23
C PHE A 130 -34.49 25.83 1.17
N ASP A 131 -34.90 26.59 0.16
CA ASP A 131 -34.75 28.06 0.13
C ASP A 131 -35.53 28.70 1.31
N ALA A 132 -36.76 28.23 1.56
CA ALA A 132 -37.57 28.62 2.71
C ALA A 132 -36.91 28.25 4.06
N LEU A 133 -36.36 27.04 4.18
CA LEU A 133 -35.63 26.61 5.38
C LEU A 133 -34.36 27.43 5.63
N ASN A 134 -33.61 27.76 4.59
CA ASN A 134 -32.42 28.61 4.73
C ASN A 134 -32.78 30.00 5.27
N ASN A 135 -33.90 30.60 4.83
CA ASN A 135 -34.37 31.86 5.39
C ASN A 135 -34.73 31.75 6.88
N LEU A 136 -35.36 30.64 7.29
CA LEU A 136 -35.65 30.37 8.69
C LEU A 136 -34.37 30.19 9.51
N CYS A 137 -33.42 29.38 9.04
CA CYS A 137 -32.12 29.19 9.70
C CYS A 137 -31.34 30.51 9.80
N GLN A 138 -31.34 31.33 8.76
CA GLN A 138 -30.70 32.65 8.75
C GLN A 138 -31.34 33.58 9.79
N ARG A 139 -32.67 33.57 9.92
CA ARG A 139 -33.37 34.35 10.95
C ARG A 139 -33.06 33.85 12.36
N ILE A 140 -32.95 32.53 12.57
CA ILE A 140 -32.52 31.96 13.85
C ILE A 140 -31.09 32.38 14.16
N PHE A 141 -30.19 32.31 13.19
CA PHE A 141 -28.80 32.76 13.32
C PHE A 141 -28.72 34.25 13.70
N THR A 142 -29.47 35.13 13.05
CA THR A 142 -29.51 36.56 13.42
C THR A 142 -30.00 36.79 14.86
N ALA A 143 -30.84 35.90 15.37
CA ALA A 143 -31.40 36.02 16.73
C ALA A 143 -30.53 35.39 17.84
N SER A 144 -29.87 34.25 17.59
CA SER A 144 -29.12 33.51 18.62
C SER A 144 -27.66 33.19 18.28
N ASN A 145 -27.21 33.53 17.07
CA ASN A 145 -25.90 33.21 16.51
C ASN A 145 -25.64 31.70 16.36
N GLN A 146 -26.69 30.92 16.11
CA GLN A 146 -26.64 29.46 15.96
C GLN A 146 -27.12 29.01 14.58
N ILE A 147 -26.74 27.80 14.16
CA ILE A 147 -27.22 27.10 12.95
C ILE A 147 -27.10 27.92 11.65
N TYR A 148 -25.99 28.65 11.50
CA TYR A 148 -25.71 29.47 10.32
C TYR A 148 -25.77 28.64 9.03
N PRO A 149 -26.61 29.01 8.04
CA PRO A 149 -26.64 28.37 6.73
C PRO A 149 -25.68 29.08 5.77
N ASP A 150 -24.43 28.63 5.67
CA ASP A 150 -23.41 29.32 4.86
C ASP A 150 -23.81 29.42 3.37
N PRO A 151 -24.05 30.63 2.82
CA PRO A 151 -24.51 30.81 1.45
C PRO A 151 -23.43 30.46 0.40
N ILE A 152 -22.14 30.50 0.75
CA ILE A 152 -21.03 30.12 -0.16
C ILE A 152 -20.55 28.68 0.05
N GLY A 153 -20.83 28.11 1.22
CA GLY A 153 -20.43 26.77 1.65
C GLY A 153 -21.46 25.68 1.37
N ILE A 154 -21.70 24.83 2.38
CA ILE A 154 -22.58 23.65 2.29
C ILE A 154 -23.96 24.01 2.84
N ASN A 155 -24.91 24.28 1.94
CA ASN A 155 -26.31 24.47 2.31
C ASN A 155 -27.24 23.79 1.30
N PRO A 156 -28.45 23.38 1.71
CA PRO A 156 -29.33 22.55 0.90
C PRO A 156 -29.95 23.29 -0.28
N SER A 157 -29.89 24.61 -0.32
CA SER A 157 -30.30 25.40 -1.50
C SER A 157 -29.24 25.43 -2.59
N ARG A 158 -27.96 25.39 -2.21
CA ARG A 158 -26.81 25.46 -3.11
C ARG A 158 -26.41 24.08 -3.62
N LEU A 159 -26.42 23.08 -2.73
CA LEU A 159 -26.08 21.69 -3.03
C LEU A 159 -27.34 20.84 -2.96
N ILE A 160 -28.07 20.83 -4.08
CA ILE A 160 -29.23 19.98 -4.32
C ILE A 160 -29.17 19.45 -5.76
N GLY A 161 -29.33 18.15 -5.92
CA GLY A 161 -29.31 17.51 -7.24
C GLY A 161 -29.33 15.99 -7.17
N THR A 162 -29.26 15.35 -8.32
CA THR A 162 -28.98 13.91 -8.42
C THR A 162 -27.52 13.59 -8.08
N PRO A 163 -27.16 12.32 -7.83
CA PRO A 163 -25.75 11.93 -7.73
C PRO A 163 -24.92 12.39 -8.94
N ASP A 164 -25.50 12.37 -10.15
CA ASP A 164 -24.84 12.86 -11.36
C ASP A 164 -24.68 14.38 -11.37
N ASP A 165 -25.70 15.16 -10.96
CA ASP A 165 -25.59 16.62 -10.87
C ASP A 165 -24.50 17.05 -9.89
N LEU A 166 -24.52 16.51 -8.68
CA LEU A 166 -23.58 16.89 -7.61
C LEU A 166 -22.16 16.46 -7.96
N PHE A 167 -21.99 15.29 -8.56
CA PHE A 167 -20.69 14.87 -9.10
C PHE A 167 -20.23 15.78 -10.25
N GLY A 168 -21.14 16.16 -11.16
CA GLY A 168 -20.88 17.11 -12.24
C GLY A 168 -20.41 18.47 -11.71
N MET A 169 -21.04 19.00 -10.66
CA MET A 169 -20.61 20.25 -10.01
C MET A 169 -19.16 20.21 -9.52
N LEU A 170 -18.71 19.07 -8.99
CA LEU A 170 -17.32 18.87 -8.58
C LEU A 170 -16.39 18.78 -9.80
N LYS A 171 -16.77 17.96 -10.78
CA LYS A 171 -15.95 17.66 -11.97
C LYS A 171 -15.73 18.88 -12.85
N ASP A 172 -16.74 19.72 -12.99
CA ASP A 172 -16.73 20.89 -13.86
C ASP A 172 -16.25 22.17 -13.14
N GLY A 173 -15.89 22.07 -11.85
CA GLY A 173 -15.42 23.22 -11.06
C GLY A 173 -16.51 24.27 -10.80
N MET A 174 -17.78 23.85 -10.71
CA MET A 174 -18.92 24.75 -10.44
C MET A 174 -19.04 25.14 -8.96
N VAL A 175 -18.19 24.57 -8.09
CA VAL A 175 -18.04 24.92 -6.68
C VAL A 175 -16.73 25.66 -6.44
N ALA A 176 -16.72 26.59 -5.47
CA ALA A 176 -15.56 27.47 -5.23
C ALA A 176 -14.30 26.71 -4.77
N ASP A 177 -14.49 25.68 -3.95
CA ASP A 177 -13.42 24.78 -3.50
C ASP A 177 -13.89 23.33 -3.71
N VAL A 178 -13.38 22.72 -4.79
CA VAL A 178 -13.71 21.34 -5.18
C VAL A 178 -13.22 20.35 -4.12
N GLU A 179 -12.00 20.56 -3.57
CA GLU A 179 -11.42 19.65 -2.56
C GLU A 179 -12.24 19.72 -1.27
N ALA A 180 -12.60 20.91 -0.79
CA ALA A 180 -13.42 21.06 0.42
C ALA A 180 -14.84 20.51 0.24
N THR A 181 -15.49 20.77 -0.90
CA THR A 181 -16.84 20.24 -1.19
C THR A 181 -16.84 18.72 -1.26
N ALA A 182 -15.85 18.13 -1.96
CA ALA A 182 -15.71 16.68 -2.05
C ALA A 182 -15.48 16.03 -0.66
N MET A 183 -14.64 16.64 0.20
CA MET A 183 -14.45 16.16 1.57
C MET A 183 -15.72 16.25 2.43
N SER A 184 -16.52 17.30 2.25
CA SER A 184 -17.81 17.45 2.93
C SER A 184 -18.80 16.36 2.55
N ILE A 185 -18.87 16.00 1.26
CA ILE A 185 -19.71 14.90 0.75
C ILE A 185 -19.19 13.54 1.23
N LEU A 186 -17.87 13.31 1.19
CA LEU A 186 -17.28 12.04 1.65
C LEU A 186 -17.42 11.82 3.16
N THR A 187 -17.52 12.90 3.94
CA THR A 187 -17.73 12.84 5.40
C THR A 187 -19.15 13.22 5.80
N SER A 188 -20.12 12.97 4.93
CA SER A 188 -21.53 13.28 5.16
C SER A 188 -22.28 12.18 5.90
N LYS A 189 -23.27 12.57 6.70
CA LYS A 189 -24.12 11.67 7.48
C LYS A 189 -25.60 11.84 7.08
N PRO A 190 -26.32 10.75 6.76
CA PRO A 190 -27.75 10.85 6.44
C PRO A 190 -28.57 11.30 7.66
N VAL A 191 -29.47 12.25 7.44
CA VAL A 191 -30.39 12.81 8.45
C VAL A 191 -31.70 12.01 8.48
N LEU A 192 -32.17 11.61 7.29
CA LEU A 192 -33.30 10.71 7.09
C LEU A 192 -32.79 9.27 7.02
N PRO A 193 -33.62 8.23 7.25
CA PRO A 193 -33.21 6.83 7.12
C PRO A 193 -33.09 6.40 5.64
N ARG A 194 -32.29 7.13 4.87
CA ARG A 194 -32.09 7.01 3.42
C ARG A 194 -30.64 7.41 3.11
N TYR A 195 -29.87 6.54 2.46
CA TYR A 195 -28.42 6.71 2.29
C TYR A 195 -27.86 6.19 0.95
N GLU A 196 -28.66 5.51 0.14
CA GLU A 196 -28.23 4.83 -1.09
C GLU A 196 -27.70 5.83 -2.15
N LEU A 197 -28.35 6.99 -2.31
CA LEU A 197 -27.89 8.02 -3.24
C LEU A 197 -26.61 8.69 -2.75
N GLY A 198 -26.47 8.84 -1.43
CA GLY A 198 -25.23 9.29 -0.81
C GLY A 198 -24.06 8.32 -1.03
N GLU A 199 -24.31 7.01 -0.97
CA GLU A 199 -23.31 5.99 -1.31
C GLU A 199 -22.92 6.07 -2.78
N GLU A 200 -23.90 6.14 -3.69
CA GLU A 200 -23.64 6.29 -5.13
C GLU A 200 -22.76 7.50 -5.43
N LEU A 201 -23.06 8.67 -4.83
CA LEU A 201 -22.28 9.89 -5.00
C LEU A 201 -20.85 9.73 -4.46
N ARG A 202 -20.67 9.14 -3.27
CA ARG A 202 -19.35 8.88 -2.69
C ARG A 202 -18.52 7.94 -3.54
N ASP A 203 -19.14 6.90 -4.10
CA ASP A 203 -18.47 5.93 -4.98
C ASP A 203 -18.03 6.59 -6.30
N LYS A 204 -18.86 7.43 -6.91
CA LYS A 204 -18.47 8.22 -8.11
C LYS A 204 -17.26 9.10 -7.83
N ILE A 205 -17.22 9.79 -6.68
CA ILE A 205 -16.07 10.62 -6.27
C ILE A 205 -14.82 9.76 -6.08
N LYS A 206 -14.92 8.60 -5.42
CA LYS A 206 -13.76 7.71 -5.18
C LYS A 206 -13.23 7.06 -6.46
N GLN A 207 -14.09 6.75 -7.42
CA GLN A 207 -13.73 6.11 -8.69
C GLN A 207 -13.11 7.10 -9.69
N GLU A 208 -13.35 8.40 -9.55
CA GLU A 208 -12.82 9.43 -10.45
C GLU A 208 -11.30 9.62 -10.21
N PRO A 209 -10.45 9.30 -11.21
CA PRO A 209 -8.99 9.33 -11.03
C PRO A 209 -8.44 10.69 -10.60
N SER A 210 -9.07 11.79 -11.02
CA SER A 210 -8.67 13.14 -10.62
C SER A 210 -8.92 13.44 -9.14
N PHE A 211 -9.90 12.79 -8.52
CA PHE A 211 -10.23 12.93 -7.10
C PHE A 211 -9.58 11.88 -6.21
N SER A 212 -9.33 10.66 -6.73
CA SER A 212 -8.77 9.53 -5.95
C SER A 212 -7.52 9.92 -5.14
N ASN A 213 -6.59 10.69 -5.73
CA ASN A 213 -5.40 11.18 -5.02
C ASN A 213 -5.72 12.22 -3.94
N MET A 214 -6.76 13.04 -4.14
CA MET A 214 -7.21 14.06 -3.19
C MET A 214 -7.93 13.45 -1.98
N VAL A 215 -8.39 12.20 -2.09
CA VAL A 215 -9.21 11.53 -1.07
C VAL A 215 -8.55 10.26 -0.52
N SER A 216 -7.23 10.15 -0.67
CA SER A 216 -6.44 9.01 -0.18
C SER A 216 -6.04 9.14 1.29
N ALA A 217 -5.84 8.00 1.96
CA ALA A 217 -5.33 7.96 3.34
C ALA A 217 -4.02 8.76 3.50
N LYS A 218 -3.08 8.60 2.57
CA LYS A 218 -1.82 9.34 2.53
C LYS A 218 -2.03 10.85 2.45
N LYS A 219 -2.98 11.33 1.65
CA LYS A 219 -3.30 12.76 1.55
C LYS A 219 -3.85 13.29 2.87
N PHE A 220 -4.77 12.57 3.52
CA PHE A 220 -5.32 12.97 4.83
C PHE A 220 -4.24 13.02 5.91
N TYR A 221 -3.38 12.00 6.02
CA TYR A 221 -2.25 12.06 6.96
C TYR A 221 -1.31 13.24 6.67
N ASN A 222 -1.00 13.49 5.39
CA ASN A 222 -0.17 14.65 5.03
C ASN A 222 -0.83 15.98 5.40
N LYS A 223 -2.17 16.11 5.37
CA LYS A 223 -2.83 17.32 5.87
C LYS A 223 -2.60 17.51 7.37
N ALA A 224 -2.72 16.47 8.18
CA ALA A 224 -2.45 16.53 9.62
C ALA A 224 -0.97 16.88 9.94
N ILE A 225 -0.04 16.44 9.09
CA ILE A 225 1.41 16.61 9.28
C ILE A 225 1.91 17.96 8.73
N LYS A 226 1.47 18.34 7.52
CA LYS A 226 2.08 19.41 6.70
C LYS A 226 1.18 20.64 6.56
N ASP A 227 -0.14 20.48 6.54
CA ASP A 227 -1.07 21.62 6.38
C ASP A 227 -1.40 22.21 7.76
N PHE A 228 -1.75 21.35 8.74
CA PHE A 228 -2.11 21.75 10.11
C PHE A 228 -0.97 21.48 11.09
N THR A 229 0.11 22.24 10.92
CA THR A 229 1.35 22.10 11.69
C THR A 229 1.22 22.63 13.12
N ALA A 230 2.27 22.41 13.92
CA ALA A 230 2.37 22.96 15.27
C ALA A 230 2.39 24.51 15.23
N PRO A 231 1.90 25.18 16.30
CA PRO A 231 2.06 26.62 16.43
C PRO A 231 3.55 26.99 16.44
N LYS A 232 3.87 28.23 16.04
CA LYS A 232 5.25 28.74 16.08
C LYS A 232 5.81 28.68 17.50
N GLU A 233 7.10 28.40 17.63
CA GLU A 233 7.79 28.50 18.91
C GLU A 233 7.64 29.91 19.49
N GLY A 234 7.28 30.01 20.77
CA GLY A 234 7.01 31.28 21.45
C GLY A 234 5.64 31.91 21.19
N ALA A 235 4.71 31.20 20.51
CA ALA A 235 3.34 31.68 20.37
C ALA A 235 2.64 31.79 21.74
N GLU A 236 2.00 32.94 22.00
CA GLU A 236 1.24 33.18 23.24
C GLU A 236 -0.17 32.57 23.18
N VAL A 237 -0.76 32.51 21.97
CA VAL A 237 -2.12 32.05 21.72
C VAL A 237 -2.10 30.95 20.66
N VAL A 238 -2.96 29.95 20.82
CA VAL A 238 -3.18 28.88 19.86
C VAL A 238 -4.66 28.69 19.57
N SER A 239 -4.98 28.23 18.37
CA SER A 239 -6.34 27.81 18.02
C SER A 239 -6.56 26.32 18.30
N VAL A 240 -7.60 26.00 19.11
CA VAL A 240 -8.05 24.61 19.36
C VAL A 240 -8.54 23.94 18.06
N LYS A 241 -9.15 24.72 17.16
CA LYS A 241 -9.56 24.26 15.82
C LYS A 241 -8.35 23.92 14.96
N THR A 242 -7.48 24.90 14.70
CA THR A 242 -6.38 24.77 13.72
C THR A 242 -5.26 23.83 14.17
N HIS A 243 -4.84 23.89 15.44
CA HIS A 243 -3.63 23.18 15.88
C HIS A 243 -3.89 21.84 16.55
N ILE A 244 -5.15 21.55 16.93
CA ILE A 244 -5.53 20.32 17.67
C ILE A 244 -6.63 19.55 16.93
N MET A 245 -7.84 20.10 16.80
CA MET A 245 -8.98 19.41 16.19
C MET A 245 -8.75 19.04 14.72
N ARG A 246 -8.25 19.97 13.89
CA ARG A 246 -7.99 19.70 12.47
C ARG A 246 -6.95 18.58 12.25
N PRO A 247 -5.79 18.56 12.94
CA PRO A 247 -4.89 17.41 12.89
C PRO A 247 -5.56 16.08 13.26
N ILE A 248 -6.36 16.05 14.33
CA ILE A 248 -7.06 14.84 14.78
C ILE A 248 -8.09 14.39 13.73
N ASP A 249 -8.89 15.32 13.19
CA ASP A 249 -9.88 15.05 12.14
C ASP A 249 -9.23 14.38 10.93
N PHE A 250 -8.13 14.97 10.44
CA PHE A 250 -7.41 14.44 9.28
C PHE A 250 -6.72 13.12 9.57
N MET A 251 -6.24 12.90 10.80
CA MET A 251 -5.72 11.60 11.23
C MET A 251 -6.80 10.53 11.24
N LEU A 252 -7.99 10.83 11.78
CA LEU A 252 -9.12 9.92 11.79
C LEU A 252 -9.65 9.63 10.37
N MET A 253 -9.67 10.64 9.50
CA MET A 253 -9.98 10.44 8.06
C MET A 253 -8.96 9.51 7.40
N GLY A 254 -7.67 9.71 7.66
CA GLY A 254 -6.60 8.83 7.15
C GLY A 254 -6.76 7.38 7.63
N LEU A 255 -7.07 7.18 8.91
CA LEU A 255 -7.30 5.86 9.50
C LEU A 255 -8.53 5.17 8.91
N ARG A 256 -9.62 5.90 8.71
CA ARG A 256 -10.83 5.35 8.08
C ARG A 256 -10.58 4.92 6.64
N GLU A 257 -9.89 5.75 5.86
CA GLU A 257 -9.61 5.43 4.46
C GLU A 257 -8.61 4.27 4.33
N GLU A 258 -7.59 4.22 5.20
CA GLU A 258 -6.59 3.15 5.18
C GLU A 258 -7.19 1.78 5.53
N PHE A 259 -8.06 1.71 6.52
CA PHE A 259 -8.64 0.45 7.00
C PHE A 259 -10.05 0.18 6.47
N ASN A 260 -10.51 0.99 5.52
CA ASN A 260 -11.85 0.91 4.94
C ASN A 260 -12.97 0.83 6.01
N LEU A 261 -12.94 1.76 6.97
CA LEU A 261 -13.90 1.81 8.07
C LEU A 261 -15.18 2.53 7.65
N TYR A 262 -16.29 1.80 7.62
CA TYR A 262 -17.58 2.30 7.15
C TYR A 262 -18.74 1.78 8.03
N SER A 263 -19.85 2.53 8.05
CA SER A 263 -21.13 2.21 8.69
C SER A 263 -22.20 3.02 7.97
N GLU A 264 -23.27 2.37 7.50
CA GLU A 264 -24.31 2.96 6.63
C GLU A 264 -25.01 4.16 7.29
N ASP A 265 -25.16 4.14 8.61
CA ASP A 265 -25.73 5.21 9.43
C ASP A 265 -24.78 6.40 9.67
N GLY A 266 -23.57 6.35 9.14
CA GLY A 266 -22.52 7.35 9.35
C GLY A 266 -21.88 7.32 10.74
N ALA A 267 -22.14 6.31 11.59
CA ALA A 267 -21.56 6.24 12.94
C ALA A 267 -20.02 6.27 12.94
N HIS A 268 -19.42 5.68 11.90
CA HIS A 268 -17.98 5.66 11.68
C HIS A 268 -17.35 7.06 11.56
N LEU A 269 -18.11 8.10 11.17
CA LEU A 269 -17.60 9.46 10.96
C LEU A 269 -17.22 10.17 12.26
N SER A 270 -17.88 9.84 13.36
CA SER A 270 -17.55 10.37 14.68
C SER A 270 -16.21 9.81 15.18
N ALA A 271 -15.47 10.59 15.95
CA ALA A 271 -14.23 10.08 16.56
C ALA A 271 -14.49 8.84 17.44
N PRO A 272 -15.50 8.82 18.33
CA PRO A 272 -15.82 7.61 19.11
C PRO A 272 -16.17 6.40 18.23
N GLY A 273 -16.91 6.61 17.13
CA GLY A 273 -17.25 5.54 16.19
C GLY A 273 -16.04 4.98 15.45
N THR A 274 -15.12 5.84 15.00
CA THR A 274 -13.83 5.41 14.42
C THR A 274 -12.99 4.66 15.44
N ILE A 275 -12.84 5.20 16.65
CA ILE A 275 -12.06 4.60 17.75
C ILE A 275 -12.60 3.21 18.11
N ARG A 276 -13.92 3.05 18.22
CA ARG A 276 -14.57 1.76 18.45
C ARG A 276 -14.15 0.73 17.40
N LEU A 277 -14.26 1.08 16.11
CA LEU A 277 -13.89 0.18 15.01
C LEU A 277 -12.40 -0.18 15.01
N LEU A 278 -11.52 0.78 15.36
CA LEU A 278 -10.09 0.54 15.49
C LEU A 278 -9.78 -0.48 16.60
N ARG A 279 -10.48 -0.39 17.74
CA ARG A 279 -10.35 -1.33 18.86
C ARG A 279 -10.92 -2.71 18.52
N GLU A 280 -12.15 -2.76 17.99
CA GLU A 280 -12.84 -4.01 17.64
C GLU A 280 -12.04 -4.86 16.64
N LYS A 281 -11.38 -4.21 15.67
CA LYS A 281 -10.57 -4.87 14.64
C LYS A 281 -9.08 -4.94 14.98
N ASN A 282 -8.66 -4.46 16.16
CA ASN A 282 -7.26 -4.42 16.61
C ASN A 282 -6.29 -3.86 15.55
N LEU A 283 -6.64 -2.70 14.97
CA LEU A 283 -5.93 -2.15 13.81
C LEU A 283 -4.74 -1.27 14.19
N LEU A 284 -4.78 -0.66 15.38
CA LEU A 284 -3.71 0.14 15.97
C LEU A 284 -3.42 -0.33 17.40
N PRO A 285 -2.18 -0.12 17.91
CA PRO A 285 -1.87 -0.32 19.33
C PRO A 285 -2.78 0.52 20.24
N GLU A 286 -3.28 -0.07 21.34
CA GLU A 286 -4.20 0.62 22.26
C GLU A 286 -3.64 1.93 22.81
N GLU A 287 -2.32 2.01 23.07
CA GLU A 287 -1.68 3.26 23.50
C GLU A 287 -1.90 4.41 22.50
N GLN A 288 -1.86 4.12 21.20
CA GLN A 288 -2.08 5.12 20.14
C GLN A 288 -3.56 5.49 20.03
N ILE A 289 -4.45 4.50 20.15
CA ILE A 289 -5.90 4.72 20.13
C ILE A 289 -6.31 5.60 21.33
N ALA A 290 -5.90 5.21 22.54
CA ALA A 290 -6.19 5.93 23.79
C ALA A 290 -5.64 7.37 23.76
N ARG A 291 -4.47 7.59 23.13
CA ARG A 291 -3.92 8.94 22.92
C ARG A 291 -4.83 9.80 22.07
N ILE A 292 -5.27 9.30 20.90
CA ILE A 292 -6.18 10.02 20.00
C ILE A 292 -7.50 10.34 20.72
N GLU A 293 -8.07 9.37 21.42
CA GLU A 293 -9.30 9.53 22.20
C GLU A 293 -9.16 10.59 23.29
N SER A 294 -8.07 10.54 24.07
CA SER A 294 -7.81 11.45 25.17
C SER A 294 -7.71 12.90 24.69
N VAL A 295 -6.93 13.16 23.65
CA VAL A 295 -6.75 14.52 23.13
C VAL A 295 -8.01 15.03 22.42
N TYR A 296 -8.75 14.16 21.73
CA TYR A 296 -10.04 14.50 21.13
C TYR A 296 -11.03 14.99 22.18
N ASN A 297 -11.22 14.23 23.26
CA ASN A 297 -12.15 14.60 24.33
C ASN A 297 -11.73 15.90 25.02
N GLN A 298 -10.44 16.09 25.33
CA GLN A 298 -9.93 17.34 25.91
C GLN A 298 -10.19 18.55 24.99
N ALA A 299 -9.88 18.41 23.70
CA ALA A 299 -10.05 19.48 22.73
C ALA A 299 -11.53 19.83 22.51
N MET A 300 -12.39 18.82 22.43
CA MET A 300 -13.84 19.01 22.28
C MET A 300 -14.47 19.65 23.50
N SER A 301 -14.10 19.21 24.71
CA SER A 301 -14.53 19.87 25.96
C SER A 301 -14.14 21.34 25.95
N LYS A 302 -12.87 21.66 25.62
CA LYS A 302 -12.41 23.04 25.60
C LYS A 302 -13.10 23.88 24.52
N ARG A 303 -13.29 23.34 23.32
CA ARG A 303 -13.96 24.05 22.23
C ARG A 303 -15.44 24.33 22.54
N PHE A 304 -16.14 23.35 23.12
CA PHE A 304 -17.53 23.51 23.54
C PHE A 304 -17.67 24.58 24.64
N GLU A 305 -16.78 24.56 25.63
CA GLU A 305 -16.69 25.59 26.69
C GLU A 305 -16.47 26.99 26.10
N LEU A 306 -15.46 27.18 25.26
CA LEU A 306 -15.12 28.48 24.68
C LEU A 306 -16.27 29.07 23.85
N HIS A 307 -16.95 28.24 23.07
CA HIS A 307 -18.07 28.68 22.24
C HIS A 307 -19.29 29.05 23.10
N ALA A 308 -19.58 28.27 24.13
CA ALA A 308 -20.67 28.54 25.06
C ALA A 308 -20.43 29.83 25.88
N GLU A 309 -19.19 30.07 26.30
CA GLU A 309 -18.78 31.29 27.01
C GLU A 309 -18.93 32.54 26.14
N HIS A 310 -18.46 32.47 24.90
CA HIS A 310 -18.41 33.63 24.00
C HIS A 310 -19.68 33.80 23.15
N LYS A 311 -20.57 32.81 23.14
CA LYS A 311 -21.79 32.74 22.32
C LYS A 311 -21.55 32.93 20.81
N LYS A 312 -20.41 32.42 20.34
CA LYS A 312 -19.94 32.46 18.94
C LYS A 312 -18.81 31.45 18.75
N GLU A 313 -18.41 31.17 17.51
CA GLU A 313 -17.18 30.44 17.26
C GLU A 313 -15.97 31.23 17.81
N HIS A 314 -15.47 30.82 18.97
CA HIS A 314 -14.24 31.33 19.58
C HIS A 314 -13.30 30.16 19.83
N ASP A 315 -12.27 30.03 18.98
CA ASP A 315 -11.36 28.88 18.99
C ASP A 315 -9.97 29.20 19.57
N GLU A 316 -9.73 30.43 20.02
CA GLU A 316 -8.43 30.88 20.55
C GLU A 316 -8.31 30.57 22.04
N MET A 317 -7.14 30.11 22.49
CA MET A 317 -6.83 29.88 23.90
C MET A 317 -5.35 30.14 24.20
N PRO A 318 -4.97 30.44 25.47
CA PRO A 318 -3.59 30.60 25.85
C PRO A 318 -2.76 29.34 25.56
N TYR A 319 -1.52 29.52 25.10
CA TYR A 319 -0.61 28.41 24.81
C TYR A 319 -0.38 27.52 26.04
N SER A 320 -0.28 28.12 27.24
CA SER A 320 -0.09 27.41 28.50
C SER A 320 -1.14 26.34 28.74
N ASP A 321 -2.39 26.66 28.41
CA ASP A 321 -3.55 25.81 28.66
C ASP A 321 -3.63 24.68 27.63
N ALA A 322 -3.07 24.90 26.44
CA ALA A 322 -3.06 23.93 25.36
C ALA A 322 -1.84 23.00 25.38
N LYS A 323 -0.81 23.30 26.19
CA LYS A 323 0.50 22.63 26.12
C LYS A 323 0.40 21.10 26.15
N ALA A 324 -0.36 20.55 27.09
CA ALA A 324 -0.51 19.09 27.22
C ALA A 324 -1.17 18.47 25.99
N MET A 325 -2.19 19.12 25.43
CA MET A 325 -2.83 18.66 24.19
C MET A 325 -1.86 18.74 23.01
N LEU A 326 -1.11 19.85 22.88
CA LEU A 326 -0.15 20.04 21.79
C LEU A 326 0.96 18.97 21.79
N ASP A 327 1.46 18.61 22.97
CA ASP A 327 2.49 17.57 23.14
C ASP A 327 1.96 16.18 22.69
N GLU A 328 0.70 15.86 22.96
CA GLU A 328 0.08 14.60 22.48
C GLU A 328 -0.24 14.66 20.97
N VAL A 329 -0.67 15.80 20.43
CA VAL A 329 -0.84 15.97 18.98
C VAL A 329 0.48 15.79 18.24
N ALA A 330 1.62 16.21 18.81
CA ALA A 330 2.93 15.97 18.22
C ALA A 330 3.22 14.47 18.05
N LYS A 331 2.94 13.64 19.06
CA LYS A 331 3.08 12.17 18.98
C LYS A 331 2.10 11.56 17.95
N ILE A 332 0.90 12.12 17.82
CA ILE A 332 -0.06 11.71 16.79
C ILE A 332 0.46 12.05 15.38
N ARG A 333 1.16 13.17 15.19
CA ARG A 333 1.82 13.49 13.92
C ARG A 333 2.96 12.52 13.60
N GLU A 334 3.75 12.11 14.60
CA GLU A 334 4.77 11.06 14.42
C GLU A 334 4.16 9.74 13.96
N LEU A 335 3.03 9.33 14.55
CA LEU A 335 2.23 8.21 14.05
C LEU A 335 1.83 8.44 12.59
N GLY A 336 1.31 9.62 12.25
CA GLY A 336 1.00 9.98 10.86
C GLY A 336 2.18 9.79 9.90
N VAL A 337 3.40 10.21 10.29
CA VAL A 337 4.62 10.02 9.48
C VAL A 337 4.94 8.53 9.30
N GLN A 338 4.82 7.72 10.37
CA GLN A 338 5.00 6.26 10.29
C GLN A 338 3.99 5.62 9.34
N ARG A 339 2.73 6.04 9.41
CA ARG A 339 1.65 5.58 8.51
C ARG A 339 1.95 5.92 7.05
N VAL A 340 2.31 7.17 6.75
CA VAL A 340 2.70 7.60 5.39
C VAL A 340 3.89 6.80 4.86
N THR A 341 4.93 6.62 5.68
CA THR A 341 6.13 5.85 5.29
C THR A 341 5.78 4.41 4.96
N ARG A 342 4.86 3.80 5.73
CA ARG A 342 4.40 2.43 5.47
C ARG A 342 3.61 2.32 4.15
N ILE A 343 2.72 3.28 3.86
CA ILE A 343 2.00 3.34 2.57
C ILE A 343 2.99 3.47 1.41
N GLU A 344 3.99 4.36 1.51
CA GLU A 344 5.01 4.52 0.46
C GLU A 344 5.86 3.27 0.24
N ASN A 345 6.18 2.55 1.32
CA ASN A 345 6.86 1.26 1.21
C ASN A 345 5.97 0.21 0.52
N LEU A 346 4.67 0.19 0.79
CA LEU A 346 3.72 -0.70 0.12
C LEU A 346 3.57 -0.37 -1.38
N GLU A 347 3.49 0.92 -1.74
CA GLU A 347 3.52 1.37 -3.14
C GLU A 347 4.77 0.89 -3.87
N ASN A 348 5.94 0.91 -3.21
CA ASN A 348 7.19 0.41 -3.78
C ASN A 348 7.23 -1.12 -3.86
N ALA A 349 6.73 -1.83 -2.85
CA ALA A 349 6.59 -3.29 -2.88
C ALA A 349 5.65 -3.74 -4.02
N LYS A 350 4.55 -3.04 -4.25
CA LYS A 350 3.65 -3.26 -5.39
C LYS A 350 4.37 -3.15 -6.73
N LYS A 351 5.23 -2.14 -6.93
CA LYS A 351 6.06 -2.01 -8.14
C LYS A 351 7.04 -3.18 -8.31
N LEU A 352 7.66 -3.64 -7.22
CA LEU A 352 8.58 -4.79 -7.25
C LEU A 352 7.83 -6.10 -7.59
N TRP A 353 6.64 -6.29 -7.03
CA TRP A 353 5.76 -7.42 -7.35
C TRP A 353 5.32 -7.38 -8.82
N ASP A 354 4.89 -6.23 -9.33
CA ASP A 354 4.51 -6.03 -10.73
C ASP A 354 5.69 -6.35 -11.69
N ASN A 355 6.91 -5.99 -11.33
CA ASN A 355 8.11 -6.33 -12.11
C ASN A 355 8.34 -7.86 -12.15
N ALA A 356 8.20 -8.54 -11.00
CA ALA A 356 8.31 -10.00 -10.95
C ALA A 356 7.22 -10.67 -11.81
N ASN A 357 5.98 -10.21 -11.71
CA ASN A 357 4.88 -10.69 -12.55
C ASN A 357 5.15 -10.44 -14.04
N SER A 358 5.70 -9.27 -14.40
CA SER A 358 6.09 -8.97 -15.79
C SER A 358 7.14 -9.94 -16.35
N MET A 359 8.11 -10.35 -15.53
CA MET A 359 9.11 -11.36 -15.93
C MET A 359 8.48 -12.74 -16.11
N LEU A 360 7.53 -13.09 -15.25
CA LEU A 360 6.75 -14.33 -15.33
C LEU A 360 5.94 -14.39 -16.62
N GLU A 361 5.23 -13.32 -16.97
CA GLU A 361 4.43 -13.22 -18.21
C GLU A 361 5.28 -13.39 -19.48
N LYS A 362 6.52 -12.88 -19.44
CA LYS A 362 7.51 -13.04 -20.53
C LYS A 362 8.17 -14.41 -20.57
N GLY A 363 7.92 -15.28 -19.59
CA GLY A 363 8.55 -16.60 -19.47
C GLY A 363 10.04 -16.55 -19.10
N ASN A 364 10.53 -15.42 -18.58
CA ASN A 364 11.92 -15.25 -18.15
C ASN A 364 12.09 -15.72 -16.70
N ILE A 365 12.33 -17.02 -16.52
CA ILE A 365 12.44 -17.67 -15.19
C ILE A 365 13.54 -17.04 -14.33
N SER A 366 14.73 -16.83 -14.89
CA SER A 366 15.84 -16.24 -14.15
C SER A 366 15.56 -14.78 -13.75
N GLY A 367 14.94 -14.01 -14.66
CA GLY A 367 14.48 -12.64 -14.38
C GLY A 367 13.41 -12.60 -13.29
N TYR A 368 12.44 -13.52 -13.34
CA TYR A 368 11.39 -13.66 -12.32
C TYR A 368 12.00 -13.96 -10.94
N LEU A 369 12.88 -14.97 -10.84
CA LEU A 369 13.49 -15.34 -9.56
C LEU A 369 14.30 -14.19 -8.96
N LYS A 370 15.04 -13.43 -9.80
CA LYS A 370 15.74 -12.21 -9.35
C LYS A 370 14.78 -11.14 -8.86
N ALA A 371 13.72 -10.84 -9.61
CA ALA A 371 12.73 -9.83 -9.23
C ALA A 371 11.96 -10.21 -7.96
N ALA A 372 11.57 -11.48 -7.81
CA ALA A 372 10.94 -12.01 -6.60
C ALA A 372 11.88 -11.94 -5.38
N ASN A 373 13.19 -12.15 -5.58
CA ASN A 373 14.19 -11.98 -4.52
C ASN A 373 14.30 -10.52 -4.06
N GLU A 374 14.30 -9.58 -5.00
CA GLU A 374 14.34 -8.14 -4.67
C GLU A 374 13.07 -7.70 -3.93
N LEU A 375 11.90 -8.20 -4.31
CA LEU A 375 10.66 -8.03 -3.55
C LEU A 375 10.81 -8.57 -2.12
N HIS A 376 11.28 -9.81 -1.97
CA HIS A 376 11.42 -10.45 -0.66
C HIS A 376 12.41 -9.72 0.25
N LYS A 377 13.57 -9.31 -0.28
CA LYS A 377 14.56 -8.50 0.44
C LYS A 377 13.98 -7.17 0.89
N PHE A 378 13.30 -6.46 -0.01
CA PHE A 378 12.70 -5.16 0.28
C PHE A 378 11.64 -5.27 1.39
N MET A 379 10.71 -6.23 1.27
CA MET A 379 9.68 -6.42 2.28
C MET A 379 10.27 -6.80 3.64
N LYS A 380 11.30 -7.66 3.67
CA LYS A 380 12.02 -7.99 4.90
C LYS A 380 12.73 -6.78 5.52
N GLU A 381 13.40 -5.96 4.71
CA GLU A 381 14.09 -4.75 5.18
C GLU A 381 13.11 -3.72 5.77
N LYS A 382 11.93 -3.57 5.15
CA LYS A 382 10.89 -2.63 5.60
C LYS A 382 9.90 -3.23 6.60
N ASN A 383 10.15 -4.46 7.06
CA ASN A 383 9.29 -5.20 8.00
C ASN A 383 7.82 -5.28 7.53
N LEU A 384 7.61 -5.53 6.24
CA LEU A 384 6.32 -5.77 5.61
C LEU A 384 6.07 -7.28 5.47
N LYS A 385 4.80 -7.67 5.58
CA LYS A 385 4.32 -9.05 5.43
C LYS A 385 3.46 -9.20 4.18
N GLU A 386 3.21 -10.44 3.76
CA GLU A 386 2.35 -10.82 2.64
C GLU A 386 0.94 -10.23 2.80
N ASP A 387 0.40 -10.28 4.03
CA ASP A 387 -0.91 -9.70 4.38
C ASP A 387 -0.96 -8.18 4.23
N ASP A 388 0.18 -7.49 4.33
CA ASP A 388 0.25 -6.04 4.16
C ASP A 388 0.14 -5.64 2.69
N LEU A 389 0.74 -6.44 1.78
CA LEU A 389 0.79 -6.15 0.35
C LEU A 389 -0.45 -6.64 -0.40
N ARG A 390 -1.12 -7.69 0.08
CA ARG A 390 -2.26 -8.31 -0.60
C ARG A 390 -3.40 -7.35 -0.95
N PRO A 391 -3.87 -6.47 -0.05
CA PRO A 391 -4.93 -5.50 -0.37
C PRO A 391 -4.56 -4.57 -1.54
N GLU A 392 -3.28 -4.16 -1.60
CA GLU A 392 -2.74 -3.27 -2.64
C GLU A 392 -2.64 -3.94 -4.02
N LEU A 393 -2.68 -5.27 -4.07
CA LEU A 393 -2.64 -6.07 -5.31
C LEU A 393 -4.03 -6.52 -5.79
N SER A 394 -5.10 -6.01 -5.19
CA SER A 394 -6.49 -6.32 -5.60
C SER A 394 -6.77 -5.98 -7.07
N ASP A 395 -6.13 -4.95 -7.62
CA ASP A 395 -6.20 -4.53 -9.03
C ASP A 395 -5.31 -5.34 -9.99
N LYS A 396 -4.48 -6.26 -9.48
CA LYS A 396 -3.55 -7.07 -10.26
C LYS A 396 -3.96 -8.53 -10.30
N THR A 397 -3.57 -9.23 -11.36
CA THR A 397 -3.79 -10.68 -11.51
C THR A 397 -2.51 -11.37 -12.00
N ILE A 398 -2.37 -12.64 -11.65
CA ILE A 398 -1.41 -13.56 -12.27
C ILE A 398 -2.18 -14.28 -13.38
N SER A 399 -1.67 -14.30 -14.61
CA SER A 399 -2.37 -14.98 -15.70
C SER A 399 -2.40 -16.51 -15.49
N PRO A 400 -3.34 -17.23 -16.10
CA PRO A 400 -3.31 -18.71 -16.10
C PRO A 400 -1.97 -19.28 -16.61
N LYS A 401 -1.36 -18.64 -17.61
CA LYS A 401 -0.01 -18.94 -18.09
C LYS A 401 1.05 -18.74 -17.00
N GLY A 402 0.97 -17.62 -16.27
CA GLY A 402 1.85 -17.34 -15.12
C GLY A 402 1.74 -18.42 -14.05
N TYR A 403 0.52 -18.84 -13.69
CA TYR A 403 0.30 -19.94 -12.75
C TYR A 403 0.85 -21.29 -13.26
N ALA A 404 0.76 -21.58 -14.56
CA ALA A 404 1.35 -22.80 -15.13
C ALA A 404 2.89 -22.82 -15.02
N ILE A 405 3.54 -21.65 -15.18
CA ILE A 405 4.97 -21.50 -14.93
C ILE A 405 5.30 -21.69 -13.45
N LEU A 406 4.54 -21.06 -12.54
CA LEU A 406 4.74 -21.19 -11.09
C LEU A 406 4.54 -22.63 -10.61
N GLN A 407 3.55 -23.35 -11.15
CA GLN A 407 3.34 -24.77 -10.87
C GLN A 407 4.52 -25.63 -11.33
N SER A 408 5.03 -25.36 -12.54
CA SER A 408 6.20 -26.06 -13.08
C SER A 408 7.46 -25.77 -12.27
N LEU A 409 7.63 -24.52 -11.80
CA LEU A 409 8.71 -24.10 -10.93
C LEU A 409 8.66 -24.80 -9.57
N TRP A 410 7.48 -24.84 -8.94
CA TRP A 410 7.27 -25.56 -7.68
C TRP A 410 7.59 -27.05 -7.81
N GLY A 411 7.08 -27.70 -8.86
CA GLY A 411 7.35 -29.12 -9.12
C GLY A 411 8.84 -29.40 -9.33
N ALA A 412 9.49 -28.65 -10.21
CA ALA A 412 10.93 -28.82 -10.49
C ALA A 412 11.81 -28.53 -9.28
N ALA A 413 11.51 -27.50 -8.49
CA ALA A 413 12.26 -27.17 -7.27
C ALA A 413 12.04 -28.23 -6.17
N SER A 414 10.81 -28.76 -6.04
CA SER A 414 10.50 -29.86 -5.11
C SER A 414 11.24 -31.14 -5.46
N ASP A 415 11.23 -31.52 -6.74
CA ASP A 415 11.99 -32.67 -7.24
C ASP A 415 13.49 -32.48 -7.01
N TYR A 416 14.05 -31.34 -7.43
CA TYR A 416 15.47 -31.05 -7.27
C TYR A 416 15.88 -31.03 -5.78
N SER A 417 15.08 -30.42 -4.90
CA SER A 417 15.39 -30.40 -3.47
C SER A 417 15.47 -31.81 -2.87
N ARG A 418 14.65 -32.75 -3.34
CA ARG A 418 14.69 -34.16 -2.90
C ARG A 418 15.87 -34.91 -3.54
N ALA A 419 16.05 -34.76 -4.85
CA ALA A 419 17.12 -35.39 -5.62
C ALA A 419 18.51 -35.01 -5.11
N ALA A 420 18.70 -33.74 -4.75
CA ALA A 420 19.95 -33.22 -4.23
C ALA A 420 20.28 -33.69 -2.80
N ALA A 421 19.35 -34.34 -2.09
CA ALA A 421 19.61 -34.85 -0.75
C ALA A 421 20.23 -36.25 -0.82
N THR A 422 21.52 -36.32 -1.15
CA THR A 422 22.24 -37.59 -1.34
C THR A 422 23.02 -38.01 -0.11
N LEU A 423 23.54 -39.24 -0.12
CA LEU A 423 24.45 -39.75 0.91
C LEU A 423 25.78 -38.97 0.96
N THR A 424 26.17 -38.33 -0.15
CA THR A 424 27.38 -37.49 -0.24
C THR A 424 27.18 -36.16 0.50
N GLU A 425 26.04 -35.49 0.29
CA GLU A 425 25.72 -34.18 0.84
C GLU A 425 24.20 -33.92 0.74
N SER A 426 23.57 -33.46 1.82
CA SER A 426 22.11 -33.28 1.90
C SER A 426 21.63 -32.03 2.63
N THR A 427 22.50 -31.04 2.86
CA THR A 427 22.20 -29.84 3.65
C THR A 427 22.17 -28.58 2.78
N VAL A 428 23.29 -28.23 2.15
CA VAL A 428 23.51 -26.97 1.43
C VAL A 428 22.70 -26.94 0.14
N GLU A 429 22.83 -27.95 -0.72
CA GLU A 429 22.15 -27.93 -2.01
C GLU A 429 20.61 -28.03 -1.87
N PRO A 430 20.05 -28.99 -1.10
CA PRO A 430 18.62 -29.00 -0.81
C PRO A 430 18.13 -27.72 -0.14
N GLY A 431 18.91 -27.16 0.79
CA GLY A 431 18.59 -25.91 1.48
C GLY A 431 18.49 -24.72 0.53
N LEU A 432 19.44 -24.57 -0.39
CA LEU A 432 19.43 -23.52 -1.41
C LEU A 432 18.23 -23.67 -2.35
N VAL A 433 17.95 -24.87 -2.85
CA VAL A 433 16.80 -25.12 -3.74
C VAL A 433 15.46 -24.87 -3.01
N SER A 434 15.35 -25.31 -1.76
CA SER A 434 14.17 -25.05 -0.92
C SER A 434 13.96 -23.55 -0.68
N ALA A 435 15.04 -22.77 -0.51
CA ALA A 435 14.96 -21.32 -0.38
C ALA A 435 14.41 -20.65 -1.66
N VAL A 436 14.79 -21.14 -2.85
CA VAL A 436 14.19 -20.69 -4.13
C VAL A 436 12.69 -20.99 -4.16
N ASN A 437 12.28 -22.19 -3.76
CA ASN A 437 10.87 -22.57 -3.74
C ASN A 437 10.04 -21.72 -2.77
N LYS A 438 10.56 -21.47 -1.56
CA LYS A 438 9.92 -20.59 -0.56
C LYS A 438 9.77 -19.15 -1.05
N MET A 439 10.79 -18.62 -1.73
CA MET A 439 10.74 -17.28 -2.32
C MET A 439 9.68 -17.18 -3.44
N SER A 440 9.52 -18.23 -4.25
CA SER A 440 8.46 -18.27 -5.26
C SER A 440 7.07 -18.40 -4.64
N ALA A 441 6.93 -19.15 -3.54
CA ALA A 441 5.68 -19.22 -2.79
C ALA A 441 5.33 -17.87 -2.17
N PHE A 442 6.31 -17.17 -1.58
CA PHE A 442 6.15 -15.82 -1.04
C PHE A 442 5.57 -14.82 -2.07
N PHE A 443 6.04 -14.87 -3.33
CA PHE A 443 5.47 -14.06 -4.40
C PHE A 443 3.97 -14.34 -4.62
N MET A 444 3.56 -15.61 -4.54
CA MET A 444 2.15 -16.02 -4.64
C MET A 444 1.34 -15.61 -3.41
N ASP A 445 1.87 -15.79 -2.20
CA ASP A 445 1.22 -15.49 -0.92
C ASP A 445 0.94 -13.98 -0.75
N CYS A 446 1.75 -13.14 -1.41
CA CYS A 446 1.47 -11.70 -1.53
C CYS A 446 0.18 -11.41 -2.30
N LYS A 447 -0.28 -12.29 -3.21
CA LYS A 447 -1.48 -12.06 -4.04
C LYS A 447 -2.67 -12.92 -3.62
N LEU A 448 -2.43 -14.18 -3.29
CA LEU A 448 -3.46 -15.16 -2.95
C LEU A 448 -3.79 -15.09 -1.46
N SER A 449 -5.07 -15.23 -1.14
CA SER A 449 -5.49 -15.41 0.25
C SER A 449 -5.12 -16.83 0.74
N PRO A 450 -4.95 -17.05 2.05
CA PRO A 450 -4.77 -18.40 2.58
C PRO A 450 -5.88 -19.34 2.09
N ASN A 451 -5.49 -20.49 1.51
CA ASN A 451 -6.37 -21.50 0.90
C ASN A 451 -6.96 -21.19 -0.49
N GLU A 452 -6.71 -20.01 -1.06
CA GLU A 452 -7.07 -19.72 -2.44
C GLU A 452 -6.21 -20.57 -3.39
N ARG A 453 -6.84 -21.28 -4.34
CA ARG A 453 -6.14 -22.18 -5.26
C ARG A 453 -5.69 -21.43 -6.50
N ALA A 454 -4.43 -21.62 -6.89
CA ALA A 454 -3.93 -21.19 -8.19
C ALA A 454 -4.72 -21.84 -9.35
N THR A 455 -4.88 -21.11 -10.45
CA THR A 455 -5.61 -21.54 -11.65
C THR A 455 -4.66 -21.63 -12.86
N PRO A 456 -3.79 -22.65 -12.94
CA PRO A 456 -2.85 -22.81 -14.05
C PRO A 456 -3.57 -23.14 -15.36
N ASP A 457 -3.01 -22.65 -16.47
CA ASP A 457 -3.38 -23.07 -17.82
C ASP A 457 -2.84 -24.51 -18.07
N PRO A 458 -3.69 -25.53 -18.19
CA PRO A 458 -3.25 -26.91 -18.40
C PRO A 458 -2.60 -27.14 -19.78
N ASP A 459 -2.85 -26.27 -20.75
CA ASP A 459 -2.35 -26.37 -22.13
C ASP A 459 -0.98 -25.69 -22.30
N PHE A 460 -0.64 -24.75 -21.40
CA PHE A 460 0.68 -24.13 -21.39
C PHE A 460 1.69 -24.94 -20.56
N LYS A 461 2.65 -25.58 -21.23
CA LYS A 461 3.73 -26.32 -20.57
C LYS A 461 5.09 -25.69 -20.84
N VAL A 462 5.84 -25.45 -19.77
CA VAL A 462 7.26 -25.07 -19.83
C VAL A 462 8.13 -26.30 -19.59
N GLY A 463 9.18 -26.46 -20.40
CA GLY A 463 10.08 -27.62 -20.28
C GLY A 463 10.80 -27.64 -18.92
N LYS A 464 10.74 -28.77 -18.21
CA LYS A 464 11.36 -28.98 -16.89
C LYS A 464 12.86 -28.62 -16.88
N SER A 465 13.59 -28.95 -17.96
CA SER A 465 15.01 -28.58 -18.10
C SER A 465 15.26 -27.07 -18.08
N LYS A 466 14.42 -26.28 -18.75
CA LYS A 466 14.53 -24.81 -18.76
C LYS A 466 14.29 -24.22 -17.38
N ILE A 467 13.32 -24.75 -16.64
CA ILE A 467 13.04 -24.35 -15.25
C ILE A 467 14.24 -24.67 -14.36
N LEU A 468 14.76 -25.90 -14.44
CA LEU A 468 15.92 -26.34 -13.65
C LEU A 468 17.16 -25.47 -13.91
N VAL A 469 17.45 -25.16 -15.19
CA VAL A 469 18.53 -24.22 -15.54
C VAL A 469 18.27 -22.84 -14.95
N GLY A 470 17.03 -22.35 -14.97
CA GLY A 470 16.66 -21.07 -14.34
C GLY A 470 16.92 -21.05 -12.83
N ILE A 471 16.56 -22.13 -12.12
CA ILE A 471 16.83 -22.29 -10.68
C ILE A 471 18.35 -22.28 -10.41
N MET A 472 19.12 -23.08 -11.15
CA MET A 472 20.58 -23.16 -10.96
C MET A 472 21.27 -21.84 -11.27
N GLN A 473 20.82 -21.13 -12.31
CA GLN A 473 21.35 -19.83 -12.67
C GLN A 473 21.08 -18.81 -11.55
N PHE A 474 19.88 -18.82 -10.97
CA PHE A 474 19.58 -17.98 -9.82
C PHE A 474 20.46 -18.32 -8.61
N ILE A 475 20.58 -19.61 -8.25
CA ILE A 475 21.44 -20.06 -7.14
C ILE A 475 22.89 -19.62 -7.36
N LYS A 476 23.42 -19.78 -8.58
CA LYS A 476 24.77 -19.34 -8.94
C LYS A 476 24.96 -17.85 -8.69
N ASP A 477 23.98 -17.03 -9.06
CA ASP A 477 24.07 -15.58 -8.96
C ASP A 477 24.00 -15.10 -7.50
N VAL A 478 23.20 -15.75 -6.64
CA VAL A 478 23.01 -15.35 -5.23
C VAL A 478 23.92 -16.05 -4.22
N ALA A 479 24.52 -17.19 -4.58
CA ALA A 479 25.41 -17.91 -3.68
C ALA A 479 26.69 -17.10 -3.41
N ASP A 480 27.13 -17.13 -2.16
CA ASP A 480 28.40 -16.54 -1.74
C ASP A 480 29.57 -17.17 -2.52
N PRO A 481 30.59 -16.40 -2.97
CA PRO A 481 31.77 -16.97 -3.65
C PRO A 481 32.51 -18.05 -2.86
N THR A 482 32.35 -18.12 -1.53
CA THR A 482 32.93 -19.14 -0.65
C THR A 482 31.99 -20.30 -0.34
N SER A 483 30.73 -20.24 -0.79
CA SER A 483 29.74 -21.31 -0.61
C SER A 483 30.23 -22.59 -1.29
N LYS A 484 30.09 -23.73 -0.58
CA LYS A 484 30.47 -25.05 -1.08
C LYS A 484 29.33 -26.05 -0.94
N ILE A 485 29.19 -26.89 -1.96
CA ILE A 485 28.39 -28.11 -1.91
C ILE A 485 29.40 -29.27 -1.91
N TRP A 486 29.42 -30.02 -0.81
CA TRP A 486 30.43 -31.06 -0.58
C TRP A 486 31.86 -30.48 -0.69
N MET A 487 32.64 -30.91 -1.68
CA MET A 487 34.03 -30.47 -1.90
C MET A 487 34.16 -29.31 -2.87
N HIS A 488 33.11 -28.99 -3.63
CA HIS A 488 33.20 -28.03 -4.75
C HIS A 488 32.57 -26.70 -4.40
N ASN A 489 33.06 -25.63 -5.04
CA ASN A 489 32.39 -24.34 -5.00
C ASN A 489 30.97 -24.44 -5.56
N THR A 490 30.00 -23.84 -4.88
CA THR A 490 28.58 -23.86 -5.29
C THR A 490 28.39 -23.29 -6.70
N LYS A 491 29.03 -22.17 -7.04
CA LYS A 491 28.92 -21.56 -8.37
C LYS A 491 29.48 -22.49 -9.45
N ALA A 492 30.60 -23.15 -9.17
CA ALA A 492 31.23 -24.09 -10.09
C ALA A 492 30.38 -25.35 -10.32
N LEU A 493 29.80 -25.90 -9.26
CA LEU A 493 28.87 -27.04 -9.37
C LEU A 493 27.59 -26.67 -10.11
N MET A 494 27.00 -25.49 -9.85
CA MET A 494 25.83 -25.01 -10.60
C MET A 494 26.16 -24.85 -12.09
N ASN A 495 27.28 -24.23 -12.45
CA ASN A 495 27.72 -24.13 -13.85
C ASN A 495 27.89 -25.51 -14.50
N HIS A 496 28.47 -26.47 -13.77
CA HIS A 496 28.64 -27.84 -14.26
C HIS A 496 27.28 -28.53 -14.52
N LYS A 497 26.34 -28.44 -13.59
CA LYS A 497 24.98 -29.01 -13.75
C LYS A 497 24.20 -28.33 -14.88
N ILE A 498 24.32 -27.00 -15.03
CA ILE A 498 23.74 -26.25 -16.17
C ILE A 498 24.30 -26.79 -17.49
N ALA A 499 25.62 -26.93 -17.63
CA ALA A 499 26.24 -27.45 -18.84
C ALA A 499 25.80 -28.90 -19.14
N ALA A 500 25.65 -29.74 -18.11
CA ALA A 500 25.16 -31.11 -18.25
C ALA A 500 23.70 -31.14 -18.76
N ILE A 501 22.79 -30.35 -18.19
CA ILE A 501 21.40 -30.27 -18.67
C ILE A 501 21.34 -29.72 -20.10
N GLN A 502 22.08 -28.66 -20.40
CA GLN A 502 22.11 -28.09 -21.76
C GLN A 502 22.68 -29.08 -22.79
N LYS A 503 23.62 -29.94 -22.38
CA LYS A 503 24.11 -31.03 -23.22
C LYS A 503 23.01 -32.06 -23.50
N LEU A 504 22.23 -32.43 -22.49
CA LEU A 504 21.07 -33.31 -22.65
C LEU A 504 20.02 -32.69 -23.58
N GLU A 505 19.76 -31.38 -23.44
CA GLU A 505 18.86 -30.64 -24.34
C GLU A 505 19.35 -30.69 -25.80
N ARG A 506 20.64 -30.41 -26.03
CA ARG A 506 21.23 -30.46 -27.38
C ARG A 506 21.19 -31.85 -28.00
N SER A 507 21.27 -32.91 -27.19
CA SER A 507 21.20 -34.29 -27.66
C SER A 507 19.79 -34.88 -27.66
N ASN A 508 18.74 -34.10 -27.35
CA ASN A 508 17.37 -34.57 -27.17
C ASN A 508 17.23 -35.75 -26.18
N ASN A 509 18.08 -35.79 -25.14
CA ASN A 509 18.09 -36.83 -24.12
C ASN A 509 17.54 -36.34 -22.78
N VAL A 510 16.64 -35.36 -22.78
CA VAL A 510 16.01 -34.84 -21.56
C VAL A 510 14.80 -35.70 -21.21
N ASN A 511 14.88 -36.41 -20.08
CA ASN A 511 13.78 -37.12 -19.43
C ASN A 511 14.00 -37.12 -17.91
N ASP A 512 13.06 -37.63 -17.12
CA ASP A 512 13.18 -37.57 -15.65
C ASP A 512 14.40 -38.34 -15.12
N GLU A 513 14.74 -39.52 -15.68
CA GLU A 513 15.89 -40.31 -15.23
C GLU A 513 17.24 -39.60 -15.46
N THR A 514 17.42 -39.02 -16.65
CA THR A 514 18.63 -38.30 -17.02
C THR A 514 18.77 -36.98 -16.26
N LEU A 515 17.66 -36.29 -15.99
CA LEU A 515 17.66 -35.10 -15.15
C LEU A 515 17.98 -35.46 -13.70
N GLU A 516 17.32 -36.45 -13.11
CA GLU A 516 17.54 -36.90 -11.73
C GLU A 516 19.02 -37.28 -11.48
N SER A 517 19.67 -37.92 -12.47
CA SER A 517 21.10 -38.22 -12.44
C SER A 517 21.97 -36.97 -12.32
N VAL A 518 21.64 -35.89 -13.05
CA VAL A 518 22.37 -34.62 -12.93
C VAL A 518 22.05 -33.92 -11.61
N LEU A 519 20.78 -33.95 -11.17
CA LEU A 519 20.33 -33.26 -9.96
C LEU A 519 20.92 -33.89 -8.68
N SER A 520 21.06 -35.21 -8.64
CA SER A 520 21.65 -35.96 -7.51
C SER A 520 23.18 -35.95 -7.48
N SER A 521 23.84 -35.71 -8.62
CA SER A 521 25.32 -35.66 -8.70
C SER A 521 25.92 -34.54 -7.84
N LYS A 522 26.99 -34.84 -7.10
CA LYS A 522 27.83 -33.85 -6.43
C LYS A 522 29.17 -33.66 -7.13
N GLY A 523 29.32 -34.15 -8.36
CA GLY A 523 30.61 -34.11 -9.07
C GLY A 523 31.67 -35.00 -8.41
N GLU A 524 31.26 -36.13 -7.85
CA GLU A 524 32.14 -37.10 -7.17
C GLU A 524 33.21 -37.65 -8.11
N ASN A 525 32.87 -37.82 -9.39
CA ASN A 525 33.80 -38.23 -10.43
C ASN A 525 34.62 -37.02 -10.94
N LEU A 526 35.81 -36.81 -10.36
CA LEU A 526 36.70 -35.70 -10.74
C LEU A 526 37.08 -35.72 -12.24
N SER A 527 37.20 -36.90 -12.84
CA SER A 527 37.56 -37.02 -14.26
C SER A 527 36.47 -36.45 -15.17
N GLU A 528 35.21 -36.69 -14.82
CA GLU A 528 34.06 -36.11 -15.51
C GLU A 528 33.88 -34.62 -15.15
N TYR A 529 33.92 -34.30 -13.85
CA TYR A 529 33.71 -32.95 -13.33
C TYR A 529 34.68 -31.95 -13.95
N LEU A 530 35.98 -32.28 -14.06
CA LEU A 530 36.99 -31.41 -14.66
C LEU A 530 37.16 -31.65 -16.16
N SER A 531 36.48 -32.63 -16.74
CA SER A 531 36.75 -33.11 -18.11
C SER A 531 38.24 -33.42 -18.35
N TYR A 532 38.95 -33.84 -17.31
CA TYR A 532 40.36 -34.21 -17.34
C TYR A 532 40.45 -35.70 -17.06
N LYS A 533 40.70 -36.49 -18.11
CA LYS A 533 40.72 -37.97 -18.07
C LYS A 533 41.63 -38.55 -16.97
N TYR A 534 42.62 -37.80 -16.54
CA TYR A 534 43.65 -38.23 -15.59
C TYR A 534 43.51 -37.52 -14.24
N ALA A 535 42.32 -36.99 -13.93
CA ALA A 535 42.07 -36.29 -12.67
C ALA A 535 42.19 -37.25 -11.50
N THR A 536 43.04 -36.91 -10.54
CA THR A 536 43.28 -37.70 -9.33
C THR A 536 43.77 -36.81 -8.21
N LYS A 537 43.59 -37.26 -6.95
CA LYS A 537 44.22 -36.66 -5.77
C LYS A 537 45.48 -37.43 -5.33
N ASP A 538 45.71 -38.60 -5.92
CA ASP A 538 46.86 -39.47 -5.68
C ASP A 538 47.97 -39.23 -6.71
N GLU A 539 49.06 -40.00 -6.64
CA GLU A 539 50.26 -39.79 -7.48
C GLU A 539 49.97 -39.76 -9.00
N GLY A 540 48.96 -40.51 -9.45
CA GLY A 540 48.52 -40.54 -10.84
C GLY A 540 49.44 -41.34 -11.75
N ARG A 541 49.58 -40.92 -13.01
CA ARG A 541 50.44 -41.64 -13.98
C ARG A 541 51.90 -41.33 -13.74
N GLU A 542 52.78 -42.27 -14.06
CA GLU A 542 54.21 -42.00 -14.15
C GLU A 542 54.54 -41.13 -15.38
N HIS A 543 55.43 -40.15 -15.19
CA HIS A 543 55.80 -39.19 -16.21
C HIS A 543 57.32 -39.04 -16.29
N ARG A 544 57.88 -38.92 -17.50
CA ARG A 544 59.31 -38.58 -17.69
C ARG A 544 59.64 -37.17 -17.20
N TYR A 545 58.69 -36.26 -17.34
CA TYR A 545 58.79 -34.87 -16.87
C TYR A 545 57.61 -34.56 -15.96
N THR A 546 57.62 -35.08 -14.73
CA THR A 546 56.57 -34.84 -13.72
C THR A 546 56.33 -33.34 -13.52
N ALA A 547 55.05 -32.94 -13.51
CA ALA A 547 54.69 -31.56 -13.21
C ALA A 547 55.13 -31.20 -11.78
N SER A 548 55.86 -30.10 -11.64
CA SER A 548 56.38 -29.60 -10.36
C SER A 548 56.33 -28.08 -10.35
N THR A 549 56.25 -27.52 -9.14
CA THR A 549 56.21 -26.09 -8.87
C THR A 549 57.59 -25.44 -8.87
N GLU A 550 58.67 -26.22 -8.75
CA GLU A 550 60.05 -25.75 -8.52
C GLU A 550 60.58 -24.73 -9.55
N ASN A 551 60.07 -24.75 -10.78
CA ASN A 551 60.51 -23.85 -11.85
C ASN A 551 59.72 -22.53 -11.92
N PHE A 552 58.81 -22.30 -10.98
CA PHE A 552 57.86 -21.20 -11.02
C PHE A 552 57.87 -20.46 -9.69
N LYS A 553 58.02 -19.13 -9.73
CA LYS A 553 58.17 -18.32 -8.52
C LYS A 553 56.83 -17.90 -7.93
N ASN A 554 55.80 -17.76 -8.77
CA ASN A 554 54.51 -17.18 -8.40
C ASN A 554 53.42 -18.26 -8.33
N VAL A 555 53.67 -19.32 -7.56
CA VAL A 555 52.73 -20.44 -7.40
C VAL A 555 52.19 -20.45 -5.96
N LYS A 556 50.86 -20.55 -5.81
CA LYS A 556 50.23 -20.58 -4.48
C LYS A 556 50.80 -21.68 -3.59
N GLU A 557 50.87 -21.40 -2.29
CA GLU A 557 51.44 -22.28 -1.27
C GLU A 557 50.86 -23.70 -1.29
N LYS A 558 49.54 -23.84 -1.47
CA LYS A 558 48.88 -25.15 -1.45
C LYS A 558 49.35 -26.12 -2.55
N TYR A 559 49.94 -25.61 -3.63
CA TYR A 559 50.44 -26.45 -4.71
C TYR A 559 51.87 -26.95 -4.46
N GLN A 560 52.60 -26.38 -3.50
CA GLN A 560 54.04 -26.62 -3.34
C GLN A 560 54.39 -28.06 -2.98
N GLN A 561 53.49 -28.77 -2.31
CA GLN A 561 53.65 -30.19 -1.95
C GLN A 561 53.09 -31.15 -3.00
N MET A 562 52.36 -30.65 -4.00
CA MET A 562 51.73 -31.49 -5.02
C MET A 562 52.68 -31.74 -6.19
N ARG A 563 52.53 -32.90 -6.83
CA ARG A 563 53.33 -33.29 -8.01
C ARG A 563 52.43 -33.96 -9.05
N GLY A 564 52.90 -33.99 -10.30
CA GLY A 564 52.34 -34.81 -11.36
C GLY A 564 50.87 -34.51 -11.69
N ASP A 565 50.07 -35.56 -11.86
CA ASP A 565 48.67 -35.44 -12.23
C ASP A 565 47.82 -34.84 -11.09
N ALA A 566 48.14 -35.09 -9.81
CA ALA A 566 47.48 -34.46 -8.68
C ALA A 566 47.62 -32.93 -8.70
N LEU A 567 48.84 -32.43 -8.94
CA LEU A 567 49.09 -30.99 -9.07
C LEU A 567 48.24 -30.36 -10.18
N LYS A 568 48.19 -31.00 -11.36
CA LYS A 568 47.38 -30.48 -12.47
C LYS A 568 45.88 -30.56 -12.18
N THR A 569 45.43 -31.58 -11.45
CA THR A 569 44.03 -31.72 -11.02
C THR A 569 43.62 -30.58 -10.10
N GLU A 570 44.45 -30.25 -9.10
CA GLU A 570 44.17 -29.17 -8.15
C GLU A 570 44.17 -27.79 -8.82
N ILE A 571 45.12 -27.53 -9.73
CA ILE A 571 45.13 -26.27 -10.49
C ILE A 571 43.86 -26.16 -11.36
N LEU A 572 43.47 -27.24 -12.04
CA LEU A 572 42.25 -27.25 -12.87
C LEU A 572 40.99 -27.01 -12.03
N ALA A 573 40.91 -27.58 -10.83
CA ALA A 573 39.80 -27.35 -9.91
C ALA A 573 39.68 -25.87 -9.51
N ASP A 574 40.79 -25.24 -9.10
CA ASP A 574 40.78 -23.81 -8.77
C ASP A 574 40.46 -22.91 -9.96
N PHE A 575 40.96 -23.28 -11.13
CA PHE A 575 40.67 -22.54 -12.35
C PHE A 575 39.18 -22.63 -12.69
N LYS A 576 38.56 -23.79 -12.47
CA LYS A 576 37.11 -23.97 -12.63
C LYS A 576 36.32 -23.10 -11.66
N ASP A 577 36.71 -23.07 -10.38
CA ASP A 577 36.09 -22.21 -9.37
C ASP A 577 36.16 -20.74 -9.78
N LYS A 578 37.35 -20.28 -10.21
CA LYS A 578 37.55 -18.89 -10.63
C LYS A 578 36.78 -18.54 -11.90
N LEU A 579 36.71 -19.45 -12.87
CA LEU A 579 35.91 -19.27 -14.09
C LEU A 579 34.41 -19.12 -13.77
N ALA A 580 33.91 -19.81 -12.74
CA ALA A 580 32.50 -19.75 -12.37
C ALA A 580 32.04 -18.41 -11.77
N GLU A 581 32.98 -17.51 -11.46
CA GLU A 581 32.68 -16.13 -11.03
C GLU A 581 32.31 -15.20 -12.20
N ALA A 582 32.51 -15.62 -13.45
CA ALA A 582 32.19 -14.80 -14.62
C ALA A 582 30.67 -14.57 -14.77
N THR A 583 30.26 -13.31 -14.91
CA THR A 583 28.85 -12.89 -15.04
C THR A 583 28.44 -12.57 -16.47
N ASP A 584 29.41 -12.29 -17.34
CA ASP A 584 29.21 -11.83 -18.72
C ASP A 584 30.46 -12.15 -19.58
N GLU A 585 30.37 -11.93 -20.89
CA GLU A 585 31.46 -12.24 -21.82
C GLU A 585 32.74 -11.41 -21.55
N GLN A 586 32.62 -10.19 -21.00
CA GLN A 586 33.76 -9.33 -20.71
C GLN A 586 34.52 -9.80 -19.46
N SER A 587 33.80 -10.08 -18.37
CA SER A 587 34.34 -10.66 -17.14
C SER A 587 34.97 -12.03 -17.40
N LEU A 588 34.34 -12.87 -18.24
CA LEU A 588 34.93 -14.14 -18.65
C LEU A 588 36.26 -13.93 -19.38
N LYS A 589 36.33 -13.01 -20.35
CA LYS A 589 37.57 -12.69 -21.07
C LYS A 589 38.67 -12.20 -20.13
N GLN A 590 38.33 -11.35 -19.17
CA GLN A 590 39.28 -10.85 -18.17
C GLN A 590 39.81 -11.98 -17.28
N ILE A 591 38.92 -12.81 -16.73
CA ILE A 591 39.31 -13.96 -15.88
C ILE A 591 40.18 -14.93 -16.68
N VAL A 592 39.83 -15.25 -17.93
CA VAL A 592 40.64 -16.14 -18.78
C VAL A 592 42.02 -15.55 -19.06
N ALA A 593 42.12 -14.24 -19.33
CA ALA A 593 43.40 -13.58 -19.53
C ALA A 593 44.27 -13.60 -18.26
N GLU A 594 43.67 -13.33 -17.09
CA GLU A 594 44.34 -13.41 -15.79
C GLU A 594 44.81 -14.84 -15.47
N LEU A 595 43.97 -15.85 -15.73
CA LEU A 595 44.36 -17.25 -15.51
C LEU A 595 45.48 -17.69 -16.44
N LYS A 596 45.47 -17.26 -17.71
CA LYS A 596 46.52 -17.60 -18.68
C LYS A 596 47.87 -16.93 -18.40
N SER A 597 47.89 -15.79 -17.69
CA SER A 597 49.14 -15.12 -17.31
C SER A 597 49.81 -15.71 -16.07
N LYS A 598 49.11 -16.57 -15.32
CA LYS A 598 49.60 -17.22 -14.10
C LYS A 598 50.60 -18.34 -14.40
N ASP A 599 51.55 -18.52 -13.48
CA ASP A 599 52.54 -19.60 -13.56
C ASP A 599 51.88 -20.98 -13.50
N GLU A 600 50.76 -21.11 -12.78
CA GLU A 600 49.94 -22.32 -12.73
C GLU A 600 49.43 -22.75 -14.12
N TYR A 601 49.06 -21.81 -14.99
CA TYR A 601 48.66 -22.14 -16.37
C TYR A 601 49.84 -22.70 -17.17
N ARG A 602 51.05 -22.18 -16.94
CA ARG A 602 52.28 -22.68 -17.58
C ARG A 602 52.61 -24.10 -17.10
N ILE A 603 52.32 -24.44 -15.85
CA ILE A 603 52.39 -25.82 -15.33
C ILE A 603 51.44 -26.74 -16.11
N LEU A 604 50.18 -26.31 -16.35
CA LEU A 604 49.23 -27.08 -17.16
C LEU A 604 49.71 -27.27 -18.60
N ALA A 605 50.23 -26.21 -19.21
CA ALA A 605 50.70 -26.18 -20.60
C ALA A 605 52.01 -26.95 -20.83
N LYS A 606 52.80 -27.21 -19.77
CA LYS A 606 54.02 -28.02 -19.88
C LYS A 606 53.67 -29.50 -20.09
N GLY A 607 54.11 -30.06 -21.22
CA GLY A 607 54.00 -31.48 -21.52
C GLY A 607 54.78 -32.33 -20.51
N GLN A 608 54.21 -33.45 -20.09
CA GLN A 608 54.84 -34.39 -19.13
C GLN A 608 55.50 -35.61 -19.83
N GLY A 609 55.25 -35.78 -21.13
CA GLY A 609 55.88 -36.79 -21.98
C GLY A 609 56.84 -36.17 -22.99
N LEU A 610 57.84 -36.94 -23.42
CA LEU A 610 58.86 -36.48 -24.37
C LEU A 610 58.24 -36.01 -25.69
N THR A 611 57.30 -36.78 -26.24
CA THR A 611 56.58 -36.45 -27.48
C THR A 611 55.75 -35.18 -27.35
N THR A 612 55.02 -35.02 -26.25
CA THR A 612 54.18 -33.84 -26.01
C THR A 612 55.03 -32.57 -25.89
N GLN A 613 56.20 -32.67 -25.24
CA GLN A 613 57.10 -31.53 -25.06
C GLN A 613 57.89 -31.20 -26.34
N LEU A 614 58.40 -32.21 -27.07
CA LEU A 614 59.14 -32.02 -28.33
C LEU A 614 58.27 -31.40 -29.43
N LEU A 615 57.00 -31.81 -29.52
CA LEU A 615 56.09 -31.36 -30.57
C LEU A 615 55.26 -30.13 -30.17
N GLY A 616 55.44 -29.59 -28.96
CA GLY A 616 54.65 -28.46 -28.47
C GLY A 616 53.14 -28.73 -28.46
N LEU A 617 52.73 -30.00 -28.29
CA LEU A 617 51.33 -30.39 -28.37
C LEU A 617 50.55 -29.81 -27.19
N LYS A 618 49.34 -29.34 -27.46
CA LYS A 618 48.38 -28.94 -26.43
C LYS A 618 48.18 -30.10 -25.45
N THR A 619 48.44 -29.84 -24.17
CA THR A 619 48.30 -30.87 -23.14
C THR A 619 46.83 -31.17 -22.86
N SER A 620 46.53 -32.37 -22.37
CA SER A 620 45.17 -32.74 -21.96
C SER A 620 44.61 -31.80 -20.89
N SER A 621 45.47 -31.22 -20.05
CA SER A 621 45.07 -30.24 -19.04
C SER A 621 44.69 -28.89 -19.66
N VAL A 622 45.42 -28.42 -20.67
CA VAL A 622 45.02 -27.21 -21.41
C VAL A 622 43.73 -27.45 -22.20
N SER A 623 43.56 -28.63 -22.81
CA SER A 623 42.29 -28.99 -23.47
C SER A 623 41.11 -29.02 -22.49
N SER A 624 41.30 -29.55 -21.28
CA SER A 624 40.29 -29.51 -20.21
C SER A 624 39.98 -28.07 -19.79
N PHE A 625 41.00 -27.23 -19.57
CA PHE A 625 40.81 -25.81 -19.26
C PHE A 625 40.01 -25.07 -20.33
N GLU A 626 40.38 -25.21 -21.61
CA GLU A 626 39.64 -24.57 -22.72
C GLU A 626 38.19 -25.05 -22.81
N LYS A 627 37.93 -26.33 -22.51
CA LYS A 627 36.58 -26.85 -22.44
C LYS A 627 35.78 -26.21 -21.29
N MET A 628 36.37 -26.05 -20.11
CA MET A 628 35.72 -25.36 -18.98
C MET A 628 35.41 -23.90 -19.30
N VAL A 629 36.27 -23.23 -20.07
CA VAL A 629 36.02 -21.86 -20.57
C VAL A 629 34.83 -21.86 -21.53
N GLU A 630 34.73 -22.81 -22.46
CA GLU A 630 33.60 -22.90 -23.39
C GLU A 630 32.28 -23.23 -22.69
N GLU A 631 32.28 -24.17 -21.73
CA GLU A 631 31.10 -24.48 -20.91
C GLU A 631 30.61 -23.24 -20.14
N THR A 632 31.52 -22.45 -19.58
CA THR A 632 31.18 -21.19 -18.90
C THR A 632 30.61 -20.16 -19.88
N ARG A 633 31.22 -20.03 -21.07
CA ARG A 633 30.72 -19.15 -22.14
C ARG A 633 29.32 -19.54 -22.60
N GLU A 634 29.06 -20.83 -22.78
CA GLU A 634 27.73 -21.33 -23.15
C GLU A 634 26.69 -21.01 -22.08
N SER A 635 27.03 -21.19 -20.79
CA SER A 635 26.17 -20.82 -19.66
C SER A 635 25.80 -19.33 -19.71
N ILE A 636 26.79 -18.44 -19.87
CA ILE A 636 26.58 -16.98 -19.99
C ILE A 636 25.69 -16.64 -21.19
N LYS A 637 25.99 -17.18 -22.38
CA LYS A 637 25.17 -16.95 -23.58
C LYS A 637 23.74 -17.48 -23.44
N SER A 638 23.52 -18.53 -22.66
CA SER A 638 22.17 -19.06 -22.41
C SER A 638 21.37 -18.13 -21.50
N GLN A 639 22.02 -17.50 -20.52
CA GLN A 639 21.40 -16.48 -19.66
C GLN A 639 20.91 -15.29 -20.51
N GLU A 640 21.72 -14.83 -21.47
CA GLU A 640 21.30 -13.79 -22.43
C GLU A 640 20.12 -14.24 -23.30
N ARG A 641 20.13 -15.49 -23.78
CA ARG A 641 19.04 -16.06 -24.59
C ARG A 641 17.72 -16.21 -23.83
N GLN A 642 17.75 -16.48 -22.53
CA GLN A 642 16.55 -16.46 -21.69
C GLN A 642 15.96 -15.05 -21.54
N THR A 643 16.76 -14.02 -21.84
CA THR A 643 16.39 -12.61 -21.66
C THR A 643 15.86 -11.98 -22.97
N ILE A 644 16.05 -12.60 -24.15
CA ILE A 644 15.72 -11.99 -25.44
C ILE A 644 15.19 -13.04 -26.45
N LYS A 645 13.86 -13.15 -26.56
CA LYS A 645 13.05 -13.39 -27.79
C LYS A 645 11.61 -13.79 -27.43
N ILE A 646 10.69 -12.83 -27.48
CA ILE A 646 9.31 -13.10 -27.88
C ILE A 646 9.18 -12.48 -29.28
N LYS A 647 8.83 -13.32 -30.26
CA LYS A 647 8.26 -12.85 -31.52
C LYS A 647 6.78 -12.64 -31.31
#